data_AF-A0A953ZUC8-F1
#
_entry.id   AF-A0A953ZUC8-F1
#
_cell.length_a   1.000
_cell.length_b   1.000
_cell.length_c   1.000
_cell.angle_alpha   90.00
_cell.angle_beta   90.00
_cell.angle_gamma   90.00
#
_symmetry.space_group_name_H-M   'P 1'
#
loop_
_entity.id
_entity.type
_entity.pdbx_description
1 polymer ?
#
loop_
_entity_poly.entity_id
_entity_poly.type
_entity_poly.pdbx_seq_one_letter_code
_entity_poly.pdbx_strand_id
1 'polypeptide(L)'
;MSSPERHSRIRFTWVELMFATALVVSFSTVLIGHIAQRHHFAVVRRDREFALHTARSLLAEVHAAAAAGTALERFDDRGVARSGLGLGCVDATERDPRGNRVFGGAWVWHRRIEVDPPAGSAAARRVAVEVSKRRPDGSLREIVSVATLIAGVAPAAPPRRVVDLHLLAIENAPLHGVDAAAIRPLTGAVLAELERREPGLEVRAHWITKSSYGRDPHYTPALETVPPDAVYTYPRTAPSADPGAYRYLPGAIKARLRDGTQRTGDADPDRNPLPYTLADAFNHGLRLADERELHAARVQTVRQRKAAIRTAQSTGSTVPPELFDMSEEPTWRLLLEGMHTASARWRGTRILDLHGDVLPMPALHNFADPVADEALAGVRCVTHPQELRVRRREAGREHDPVVLRVYAFTDRPELYRDAGVCPAGHAITLRLEGVDLTDHRHLGRLRPEVRLHCLAGGVPIVPAGSGTASADYRPFALAKCFDEPHGRGEMHYFAQFVDPGFGEEKYTLLWLFHTPVVCPQRRNSGQWAVAPAGAKVPGRGWRAFPAPIVALPPSPSDGAKVVADVLEDPAAGTVQGLGADAVSRPWGLEYVPAPVGPNRDFSRDLASPGDGPKNTARWRLTIGGAVLGAQCFVDARGKRSDPDRDVRLRVRTGFRKLSDTRVPDPLRESTTYVWWAAQRDAVPATERMQLL
;
A
#
# COMPACT_ATOMS: atom_id res chain seq x y z
N MET A 1 111.52 -33.83 -79.30
CA MET A 1 111.61 -34.92 -78.30
C MET A 1 110.50 -34.72 -77.29
N SER A 2 109.61 -35.71 -77.21
CA SER A 2 108.35 -35.76 -76.47
C SER A 2 108.54 -35.75 -74.95
N SER A 3 107.88 -34.82 -74.25
CA SER A 3 107.69 -34.84 -72.80
C SER A 3 106.33 -35.48 -72.47
N PRO A 4 106.26 -36.50 -71.60
CA PRO A 4 105.01 -37.20 -71.31
C PRO A 4 104.16 -36.43 -70.27
N GLU A 5 102.90 -36.18 -70.62
CA GLU A 5 101.89 -35.68 -69.68
C GLU A 5 101.63 -36.69 -68.56
N ARG A 6 102.11 -36.36 -67.35
CA ARG A 6 101.69 -37.01 -66.11
C ARG A 6 100.26 -36.60 -65.79
N HIS A 7 99.30 -37.45 -66.16
CA HIS A 7 97.96 -37.42 -65.60
C HIS A 7 98.01 -37.81 -64.11
N SER A 8 98.06 -36.82 -63.22
CA SER A 8 97.80 -37.02 -61.79
C SER A 8 96.31 -37.30 -61.61
N ARG A 9 95.96 -38.59 -61.54
CA ARG A 9 94.61 -39.00 -61.10
C ARG A 9 94.47 -38.61 -59.63
N ILE A 10 93.87 -37.45 -59.36
CA ILE A 10 93.37 -37.07 -58.04
C ILE A 10 92.29 -38.10 -57.69
N ARG A 11 92.66 -39.09 -56.88
CA ARG A 11 91.73 -40.09 -56.35
C ARG A 11 91.15 -39.50 -55.07
N PHE A 12 89.96 -38.91 -55.17
CA PHE A 12 89.19 -38.52 -53.99
C PHE A 12 88.98 -39.76 -53.12
N THR A 13 89.25 -39.62 -51.84
CA THR A 13 88.97 -40.68 -50.87
C THR A 13 87.46 -40.78 -50.66
N TRP A 14 86.93 -41.97 -50.40
CA TRP A 14 85.49 -42.17 -50.15
C TRP A 14 84.96 -41.23 -49.03
N VAL A 15 85.80 -40.89 -48.06
CA VAL A 15 85.46 -39.97 -46.96
C VAL A 15 85.24 -38.55 -47.47
N GLU A 16 86.08 -38.03 -48.39
CA GLU A 16 85.90 -36.71 -48.99
C GLU A 16 84.62 -36.63 -49.84
N LEU A 17 84.28 -37.71 -50.55
CA LEU A 17 83.04 -37.79 -51.32
C LEU A 17 81.80 -37.77 -50.40
N MET A 18 81.84 -38.48 -49.27
CA MET A 18 80.75 -38.45 -48.29
C MET A 18 80.60 -37.07 -47.65
N PHE A 19 81.70 -36.39 -47.31
CA PHE A 19 81.67 -35.03 -46.77
C PHE A 19 81.13 -34.01 -47.78
N ALA A 20 81.57 -34.07 -49.05
CA ALA A 20 81.06 -33.21 -50.10
C ALA A 20 79.55 -33.44 -50.34
N THR A 21 79.11 -34.70 -50.33
CA THR A 21 77.69 -35.04 -50.47
C THR A 21 76.87 -34.52 -49.29
N ALA A 22 77.35 -34.70 -48.05
CA ALA A 22 76.69 -34.20 -46.85
C ALA A 22 76.57 -32.67 -46.85
N LEU A 23 77.60 -31.96 -47.32
CA LEU A 23 77.55 -30.50 -47.50
C LEU A 23 76.50 -30.09 -48.53
N VAL A 24 76.48 -30.73 -49.71
CA VAL A 24 75.49 -30.43 -50.76
C VAL A 24 74.06 -30.70 -50.28
N VAL A 25 73.82 -31.80 -49.57
CA VAL A 25 72.49 -32.12 -49.00
C VAL A 25 72.10 -31.09 -47.94
N SER A 26 73.02 -30.69 -47.07
CA SER A 26 72.77 -29.68 -46.03
C SER A 26 72.43 -28.32 -46.64
N PHE A 27 73.22 -27.85 -47.62
CA PHE A 27 72.96 -26.60 -48.34
C PHE A 27 71.64 -26.65 -49.12
N SER A 28 71.34 -27.77 -49.78
CA SER A 28 70.08 -27.94 -50.52
C SER A 28 68.87 -27.89 -49.58
N THR A 29 68.97 -28.53 -48.41
CA THR A 29 67.90 -28.52 -47.40
C THR A 29 67.64 -27.12 -46.86
N VAL A 30 68.70 -26.35 -46.57
CA VAL A 30 68.58 -24.96 -46.11
C VAL A 30 67.99 -24.07 -47.22
N LEU A 31 68.42 -24.23 -48.47
CA LEU A 31 67.90 -23.46 -49.60
C LEU A 31 66.42 -23.74 -49.87
N ILE A 32 66.01 -25.02 -49.86
CA ILE A 32 64.61 -25.44 -50.00
C ILE A 32 63.78 -24.87 -48.84
N GLY A 33 64.29 -24.94 -47.60
CA GLY A 33 63.66 -24.36 -46.43
C GLY A 33 63.45 -22.85 -46.56
N HIS A 34 64.47 -22.11 -47.03
CA HIS A 34 64.39 -20.66 -47.24
C HIS A 34 63.40 -20.28 -48.35
N ILE A 35 63.38 -21.02 -49.46
CA ILE A 35 62.42 -20.80 -50.55
C ILE A 35 60.99 -21.08 -50.06
N ALA A 36 60.78 -22.18 -49.34
CA ALA A 36 59.48 -22.52 -48.76
C ALA A 36 59.00 -21.44 -47.77
N GLN A 37 59.90 -20.93 -46.93
CA GLN A 37 59.60 -19.87 -45.98
C GLN A 37 59.29 -18.54 -46.67
N ARG A 38 60.07 -18.14 -47.69
CA ARG A 38 59.80 -16.95 -48.50
C ARG A 38 58.46 -17.04 -49.24
N HIS A 39 58.18 -18.20 -49.82
CA HIS A 39 56.91 -18.44 -50.49
C HIS A 39 55.74 -18.38 -49.50
N HIS A 40 55.88 -18.98 -48.31
CA HIS A 40 54.88 -18.89 -47.25
C HIS A 40 54.62 -17.43 -46.82
N PHE A 41 55.66 -16.64 -46.58
CA PHE A 41 55.51 -15.23 -46.25
C PHE A 41 54.87 -14.41 -47.37
N ALA A 42 55.24 -14.66 -48.63
CA ALA A 42 54.63 -14.00 -49.79
C ALA A 42 53.13 -14.31 -49.89
N VAL A 43 52.73 -15.56 -49.66
CA VAL A 43 51.31 -15.97 -49.65
C VAL A 43 50.55 -15.30 -48.50
N VAL A 44 51.09 -15.32 -47.28
CA VAL A 44 50.47 -14.70 -46.11
C VAL A 44 50.31 -13.18 -46.30
N ARG A 45 51.32 -12.53 -46.87
CA ARG A 45 51.27 -11.09 -47.16
C ARG A 45 50.21 -10.77 -48.22
N ARG A 46 50.19 -11.50 -49.33
CA ARG A 46 49.17 -11.35 -50.37
C ARG A 46 47.76 -11.58 -49.83
N ASP A 47 47.57 -12.59 -49.00
CA ASP A 47 46.30 -12.89 -48.34
C ASP A 47 45.85 -11.73 -47.44
N ARG A 48 46.75 -11.16 -46.64
CA ARG A 48 46.45 -9.99 -45.79
C ARG A 48 46.11 -8.75 -46.59
N GLU A 49 46.85 -8.46 -47.65
CA GLU A 49 46.62 -7.31 -48.53
C GLU A 49 45.24 -7.44 -49.21
N PHE A 50 44.89 -8.64 -49.71
CA PHE A 50 43.57 -8.92 -50.27
C PHE A 50 42.44 -8.75 -49.23
N ALA A 51 42.60 -9.34 -48.05
CA ALA A 51 41.59 -9.26 -46.98
C ALA A 51 41.36 -7.80 -46.53
N LEU A 52 42.43 -7.04 -46.36
CA LEU A 52 42.36 -5.62 -45.97
C LEU A 52 41.71 -4.76 -47.04
N HIS A 53 42.07 -4.96 -48.32
CA HIS A 53 41.46 -4.25 -49.44
C HIS A 53 39.95 -4.54 -49.51
N THR A 54 39.57 -5.81 -49.36
CA THR A 54 38.17 -6.25 -49.36
C THR A 54 37.39 -5.66 -48.20
N ALA A 55 37.92 -5.70 -46.98
CA ALA A 55 37.28 -5.14 -45.79
C ALA A 55 37.03 -3.63 -45.94
N ARG A 56 38.03 -2.89 -46.44
CA ARG A 56 37.90 -1.43 -46.71
C ARG A 56 36.88 -1.13 -47.80
N SER A 57 36.87 -1.92 -48.87
CA SER A 57 35.90 -1.76 -49.96
C SER A 57 34.47 -2.03 -49.49
N LEU A 58 34.25 -3.08 -48.67
CA LEU A 58 32.95 -3.33 -48.04
C LEU A 58 32.52 -2.18 -47.12
N LEU A 59 33.43 -1.67 -46.30
CA LEU A 59 33.16 -0.56 -45.41
C LEU A 59 32.75 0.70 -46.20
N ALA A 60 33.42 0.97 -47.31
CA ALA A 60 33.09 2.09 -48.20
C ALA A 60 31.70 1.91 -48.85
N GLU A 61 31.33 0.69 -49.25
CA GLU A 61 29.98 0.40 -49.76
C GLU A 61 28.90 0.60 -48.68
N VAL A 62 29.14 0.13 -47.44
CA VAL A 62 28.21 0.37 -46.32
C VAL A 62 28.05 1.86 -46.07
N HIS A 63 29.16 2.61 -46.09
CA HIS A 63 29.13 4.06 -45.92
C HIS A 63 28.34 4.76 -47.03
N ALA A 64 28.54 4.37 -48.29
CA ALA A 64 27.79 4.92 -49.42
C ALA A 64 26.29 4.59 -49.32
N ALA A 65 25.94 3.37 -48.91
CA ALA A 65 24.55 2.97 -48.74
C ALA A 65 23.85 3.70 -47.58
N ALA A 66 24.58 3.95 -46.48
CA ALA A 66 24.11 4.76 -45.36
C ALA A 66 23.86 6.21 -45.78
N ALA A 67 24.78 6.80 -46.56
CA ALA A 67 24.62 8.15 -47.13
C ALA A 67 23.42 8.25 -48.09
N ALA A 68 23.07 7.15 -48.77
CA ALA A 68 21.86 7.04 -49.59
C ALA A 68 20.57 6.78 -48.79
N GLY A 69 20.63 6.77 -47.45
CA GLY A 69 19.47 6.61 -46.57
C GLY A 69 19.06 5.15 -46.30
N THR A 70 19.90 4.17 -46.65
CA THR A 70 19.62 2.76 -46.32
C THR A 70 19.90 2.48 -44.86
N ALA A 71 18.97 1.79 -44.17
CA ALA A 71 19.17 1.35 -42.78
C ALA A 71 20.38 0.40 -42.67
N LEU A 72 21.31 0.72 -41.77
CA LEU A 72 22.58 0.00 -41.59
C LEU A 72 22.36 -1.45 -41.12
N GLU A 73 21.29 -1.70 -40.36
CA GLU A 73 20.90 -2.99 -39.82
C GLU A 73 20.59 -4.02 -40.92
N ARG A 74 20.32 -3.59 -42.16
CA ARG A 74 20.13 -4.48 -43.31
C ARG A 74 21.41 -5.18 -43.75
N PHE A 75 22.57 -4.59 -43.43
CA PHE A 75 23.88 -5.13 -43.79
C PHE A 75 24.48 -6.04 -42.70
N ASP A 76 23.82 -6.16 -41.55
CA ASP A 76 24.26 -7.03 -40.47
C ASP A 76 24.11 -8.51 -40.87
N ASP A 77 25.22 -9.23 -40.80
CA ASP A 77 25.28 -10.66 -41.08
C ASP A 77 24.84 -11.52 -39.88
N ARG A 78 24.53 -10.90 -38.73
CA ARG A 78 24.02 -11.55 -37.50
C ARG A 78 24.92 -12.70 -37.04
N GLY A 79 26.23 -12.49 -37.13
CA GLY A 79 27.24 -13.47 -36.76
C GLY A 79 27.55 -14.54 -37.81
N VAL A 80 26.83 -14.58 -38.95
CA VAL A 80 27.01 -15.62 -39.99
C VAL A 80 28.01 -15.18 -41.05
N ALA A 81 29.10 -15.93 -41.22
CA ALA A 81 30.08 -15.63 -42.27
C ALA A 81 29.54 -15.96 -43.67
N ARG A 82 29.42 -14.95 -44.55
CA ARG A 82 28.93 -15.10 -45.93
C ARG A 82 30.07 -15.25 -46.94
N SER A 83 29.86 -16.06 -47.97
CA SER A 83 30.84 -16.31 -49.03
C SER A 83 30.92 -15.23 -50.12
N GLY A 84 29.84 -14.45 -50.32
CA GLY A 84 29.85 -13.32 -51.26
C GLY A 84 30.57 -12.13 -50.65
N LEU A 85 31.60 -11.61 -51.33
CA LEU A 85 32.44 -10.50 -50.81
C LEU A 85 31.88 -9.09 -51.09
N GLY A 86 30.68 -8.95 -51.65
CA GLY A 86 29.97 -7.68 -51.87
C GLY A 86 28.66 -7.60 -51.07
N LEU A 87 28.04 -6.42 -50.96
CA LEU A 87 26.80 -6.24 -50.19
C LEU A 87 25.59 -7.06 -50.69
N GLY A 88 25.56 -7.45 -51.97
CA GLY A 88 24.51 -8.29 -52.56
C GLY A 88 24.70 -9.80 -52.33
N CYS A 89 23.64 -10.58 -52.49
CA CYS A 89 23.76 -12.04 -52.60
C CYS A 89 24.37 -12.39 -53.96
N VAL A 90 25.48 -13.11 -53.96
CA VAL A 90 26.05 -13.71 -55.18
C VAL A 90 25.59 -15.17 -55.19
N ASP A 91 24.85 -15.56 -56.23
CA ASP A 91 24.51 -16.97 -56.45
C ASP A 91 25.80 -17.77 -56.68
N ALA A 92 25.87 -18.99 -56.13
CA ALA A 92 27.08 -19.80 -56.07
C ALA A 92 27.67 -20.20 -57.45
N THR A 93 26.98 -19.88 -58.55
CA THR A 93 27.35 -20.21 -59.92
C THR A 93 28.05 -19.07 -60.68
N GLU A 94 28.05 -17.84 -60.16
CA GLU A 94 28.72 -16.70 -60.80
C GLU A 94 30.12 -16.42 -60.22
N ARG A 95 31.03 -15.93 -61.07
CA ARG A 95 32.33 -15.41 -60.62
C ARG A 95 32.06 -14.26 -59.64
N ASP A 96 32.62 -14.35 -58.43
CA ASP A 96 32.60 -13.22 -57.51
C ASP A 96 33.31 -12.03 -58.18
N PRO A 97 32.64 -10.89 -58.38
CA PRO A 97 33.21 -9.70 -59.04
C PRO A 97 34.45 -9.16 -58.33
N ARG A 98 34.69 -9.55 -57.06
CA ARG A 98 35.85 -9.15 -56.26
C ARG A 98 36.97 -10.18 -56.25
N GLY A 99 36.90 -11.20 -57.10
CA GLY A 99 37.99 -12.15 -57.29
C GLY A 99 38.10 -13.19 -56.18
N ASN A 100 37.01 -13.46 -55.44
CA ASN A 100 36.94 -14.68 -54.63
C ASN A 100 37.04 -15.89 -55.56
N ARG A 101 37.58 -16.98 -55.05
CA ARG A 101 37.80 -18.20 -55.83
C ARG A 101 37.25 -19.40 -55.09
N VAL A 102 36.81 -20.39 -55.87
CA VAL A 102 36.34 -21.67 -55.36
C VAL A 102 37.53 -22.64 -55.33
N PHE A 103 37.77 -23.27 -54.19
CA PHE A 103 38.76 -24.33 -54.01
C PHE A 103 38.10 -25.50 -53.28
N GLY A 104 38.15 -26.71 -53.86
CA GLY A 104 37.47 -27.88 -53.29
C GLY A 104 35.95 -27.73 -53.21
N GLY A 105 35.32 -27.08 -54.20
CA GLY A 105 33.86 -26.89 -54.26
C GLY A 105 33.30 -25.82 -53.33
N ALA A 106 34.15 -25.05 -52.64
CA ALA A 106 33.71 -23.98 -51.76
C ALA A 106 34.56 -22.71 -51.88
N TRP A 107 33.98 -21.59 -51.49
CA TRP A 107 34.65 -20.29 -51.49
C TRP A 107 35.81 -20.26 -50.50
N VAL A 108 36.91 -19.61 -50.91
CA VAL A 108 38.12 -19.47 -50.09
C VAL A 108 37.97 -18.36 -49.07
N TRP A 109 37.28 -17.27 -49.42
CA TRP A 109 37.11 -16.10 -48.57
C TRP A 109 35.68 -15.93 -48.12
N HIS A 110 35.51 -15.46 -46.89
CA HIS A 110 34.23 -15.16 -46.27
C HIS A 110 34.31 -13.79 -45.62
N ARG A 111 33.17 -13.09 -45.58
CA ARG A 111 33.00 -11.84 -44.84
C ARG A 111 32.00 -12.02 -43.70
N ARG A 112 32.14 -11.19 -42.68
CA ARG A 112 31.14 -10.99 -41.64
C ARG A 112 31.05 -9.49 -41.33
N ILE A 113 29.87 -8.92 -41.52
CA ILE A 113 29.57 -7.54 -41.14
C ILE A 113 28.74 -7.56 -39.85
N GLU A 114 29.19 -6.83 -38.84
CA GLU A 114 28.51 -6.66 -37.56
C GLU A 114 28.19 -5.17 -37.36
N VAL A 115 26.95 -4.87 -36.97
CA VAL A 115 26.45 -3.50 -36.82
C VAL A 115 25.89 -3.32 -35.41
N ASP A 116 26.63 -2.61 -34.55
CA ASP A 116 26.27 -2.38 -33.16
C ASP A 116 25.95 -0.90 -32.88
N PRO A 117 24.95 -0.58 -32.04
CA PRO A 117 24.80 0.77 -31.52
C PRO A 117 25.91 1.06 -30.47
N PRO A 118 26.68 2.16 -30.61
CA PRO A 118 27.62 2.58 -29.58
C PRO A 118 26.86 3.11 -28.35
N ALA A 119 27.40 2.86 -27.17
CA ALA A 119 26.84 3.39 -25.92
C ALA A 119 26.74 4.93 -25.99
N GLY A 120 25.52 5.47 -25.80
CA GLY A 120 25.28 6.91 -25.69
C GLY A 120 24.98 7.67 -26.99
N SER A 121 24.92 7.02 -28.16
CA SER A 121 24.50 7.69 -29.41
C SER A 121 23.45 6.89 -30.16
N ALA A 122 22.22 7.44 -30.24
CA ALA A 122 21.13 6.85 -31.01
C ALA A 122 21.35 6.93 -32.53
N ALA A 123 22.15 7.90 -32.98
CA ALA A 123 22.34 8.22 -34.40
C ALA A 123 23.58 7.56 -35.02
N ALA A 124 24.52 7.05 -34.23
CA ALA A 124 25.70 6.37 -34.75
C ALA A 124 25.53 4.84 -34.68
N ARG A 125 26.23 4.12 -35.56
CA ARG A 125 26.42 2.67 -35.50
C ARG A 125 27.91 2.35 -35.68
N ARG A 126 28.43 1.43 -34.89
CA ARG A 126 29.74 0.81 -35.09
C ARG A 126 29.56 -0.31 -36.10
N VAL A 127 30.22 -0.20 -37.25
CA VAL A 127 30.22 -1.22 -38.29
C VAL A 127 31.59 -1.88 -38.30
N ALA A 128 31.65 -3.18 -38.01
CA ALA A 128 32.84 -4.00 -38.09
C ALA A 128 32.74 -4.95 -39.29
N VAL A 129 33.76 -4.98 -40.12
CA VAL A 129 33.88 -5.89 -41.27
C VAL A 129 35.07 -6.81 -41.04
N GLU A 130 34.78 -8.09 -40.90
CA GLU A 130 35.77 -9.15 -40.78
C GLU A 130 35.88 -9.91 -42.10
N VAL A 131 37.11 -10.20 -42.51
CA VAL A 131 37.40 -11.06 -43.66
C VAL A 131 38.21 -12.26 -43.20
N SER A 132 37.62 -13.43 -43.40
CA SER A 132 38.12 -14.73 -42.97
C SER A 132 38.48 -15.60 -44.16
N LYS A 133 39.54 -16.41 -44.02
CA LYS A 133 39.97 -17.38 -45.03
C LYS A 133 39.67 -18.79 -44.57
N ARG A 134 39.06 -19.59 -45.44
CA ARG A 134 38.79 -21.01 -45.19
C ARG A 134 40.09 -21.82 -45.24
N ARG A 135 40.33 -22.62 -44.22
CA ARG A 135 41.43 -23.59 -44.14
C ARG A 135 41.04 -24.91 -44.81
N PRO A 136 42.03 -25.77 -45.14
CA PRO A 136 41.76 -27.09 -45.71
C PRO A 136 40.87 -27.99 -44.84
N ASP A 137 40.89 -27.81 -43.52
CA ASP A 137 40.04 -28.50 -42.55
C ASP A 137 38.57 -28.00 -42.53
N GLY A 138 38.26 -26.99 -43.37
CA GLY A 138 36.94 -26.39 -43.47
C GLY A 138 36.69 -25.24 -42.48
N SER A 139 37.56 -25.01 -41.49
CA SER A 139 37.44 -23.93 -40.51
C SER A 139 37.74 -22.56 -41.12
N LEU A 140 37.14 -21.52 -40.55
CA LEU A 140 37.41 -20.13 -40.93
C LEU A 140 38.49 -19.53 -40.03
N ARG A 141 39.52 -18.95 -40.64
CA ARG A 141 40.56 -18.19 -39.95
C ARG A 141 40.40 -16.72 -40.27
N GLU A 142 40.19 -15.91 -39.24
CA GLU A 142 40.24 -14.46 -39.35
C GLU A 142 41.61 -13.99 -39.85
N ILE A 143 41.60 -13.19 -40.91
CA ILE A 143 42.81 -12.56 -41.47
C ILE A 143 42.88 -11.09 -41.09
N VAL A 144 41.76 -10.37 -41.18
CA VAL A 144 41.64 -8.94 -40.87
C VAL A 144 40.22 -8.62 -40.37
N SER A 145 40.12 -7.74 -39.37
CA SER A 145 38.89 -7.06 -38.95
C SER A 145 39.12 -5.53 -38.93
N VAL A 146 38.20 -4.78 -39.54
CA VAL A 146 38.23 -3.31 -39.60
C VAL A 146 36.89 -2.78 -39.10
N ALA A 147 36.91 -1.83 -38.17
CA ALA A 147 35.70 -1.20 -37.64
C ALA A 147 35.71 0.31 -37.81
N THR A 148 34.55 0.91 -38.02
CA THR A 148 34.35 2.37 -38.05
C THR A 148 33.01 2.76 -37.42
N LEU A 149 32.84 4.04 -37.10
CA LEU A 149 31.57 4.62 -36.69
C LEU A 149 30.94 5.33 -37.89
N ILE A 150 29.70 4.95 -38.24
CA ILE A 150 28.92 5.56 -39.31
C ILE A 150 27.70 6.25 -38.70
N ALA A 151 27.46 7.50 -39.07
CA ALA A 151 26.23 8.19 -38.72
C ALA A 151 25.08 7.61 -39.57
N GLY A 152 24.12 6.96 -38.91
CA GLY A 152 22.90 6.46 -39.54
C GLY A 152 21.82 7.54 -39.60
N VAL A 153 20.84 7.34 -40.48
CA VAL A 153 19.56 8.05 -40.38
C VAL A 153 18.92 7.62 -39.07
N ALA A 154 18.77 8.55 -38.12
CA ALA A 154 18.11 8.24 -36.86
C ALA A 154 16.72 7.66 -37.18
N PRO A 155 16.37 6.46 -36.70
CA PRO A 155 14.99 5.98 -36.85
C PRO A 155 14.08 7.04 -36.25
N ALA A 156 12.95 7.33 -36.93
CA ALA A 156 11.94 8.22 -36.39
C ALA A 156 11.66 7.79 -34.95
N ALA A 157 11.84 8.72 -33.99
CA ALA A 157 11.73 8.39 -32.58
C ALA A 157 10.41 7.63 -32.36
N PRO A 158 10.44 6.41 -31.82
CA PRO A 158 9.22 5.66 -31.58
C PRO A 158 8.26 6.51 -30.73
N PRO A 159 6.95 6.42 -30.96
CA PRO A 159 5.99 7.22 -30.22
C PRO A 159 6.19 7.03 -28.72
N ARG A 160 6.36 8.13 -28.00
CA ARG A 160 6.57 8.12 -26.55
C ARG A 160 5.38 7.45 -25.87
N ARG A 161 5.61 6.29 -25.27
CA ARG A 161 4.63 5.54 -24.48
C ARG A 161 4.93 5.76 -23.01
N VAL A 162 4.07 6.52 -22.35
CA VAL A 162 4.17 6.77 -20.91
C VAL A 162 3.31 5.75 -20.17
N VAL A 163 3.89 5.05 -19.20
CA VAL A 163 3.19 4.08 -18.35
C VAL A 163 3.25 4.56 -16.90
N ASP A 164 2.09 4.70 -16.27
CA ASP A 164 1.99 4.95 -14.83
C ASP A 164 2.04 3.63 -14.07
N LEU A 165 3.10 3.41 -13.31
CA LEU A 165 3.34 2.21 -12.54
C LEU A 165 3.33 2.52 -11.04
N HIS A 166 2.34 2.00 -10.33
CA HIS A 166 2.21 2.13 -8.88
C HIS A 166 2.85 0.93 -8.21
N LEU A 167 3.92 1.17 -7.47
CA LEU A 167 4.73 0.18 -6.78
C LEU A 167 4.26 0.09 -5.33
N LEU A 168 3.58 -0.99 -4.95
CA LEU A 168 3.11 -1.19 -3.58
C LEU A 168 4.24 -1.72 -2.70
N ALA A 169 4.75 -0.88 -1.81
CA ALA A 169 5.82 -1.18 -0.86
C ALA A 169 5.47 -0.64 0.54
N ILE A 170 4.27 -0.98 1.02
CA ILE A 170 3.71 -0.66 2.34
C ILE A 170 4.64 -1.03 3.50
N GLU A 171 5.08 -0.03 4.26
CA GLU A 171 6.17 -0.18 5.24
C GLU A 171 5.81 -1.02 6.47
N ASN A 172 4.53 -1.11 6.82
CA ASN A 172 4.00 -1.93 7.92
C ASN A 172 3.28 -3.20 7.47
N ALA A 173 3.42 -3.58 6.20
CA ALA A 173 3.03 -4.90 5.76
C ALA A 173 4.29 -5.80 5.69
N PRO A 174 4.19 -7.08 6.10
CA PRO A 174 5.32 -7.98 6.04
C PRO A 174 5.68 -8.27 4.58
N LEU A 175 6.94 -8.04 4.23
CA LEU A 175 7.47 -8.52 2.96
C LEU A 175 7.73 -10.03 3.05
N HIS A 176 7.25 -10.78 2.06
CA HIS A 176 7.52 -12.20 1.94
C HIS A 176 8.72 -12.45 1.01
N GLY A 177 9.82 -12.97 1.57
CA GLY A 177 10.96 -13.46 0.79
C GLY A 177 11.88 -12.38 0.19
N VAL A 178 11.69 -11.10 0.51
CA VAL A 178 12.50 -9.98 -0.01
C VAL A 178 13.00 -9.10 1.12
N ASP A 179 14.27 -8.67 1.05
CA ASP A 179 14.81 -7.65 1.96
C ASP A 179 14.20 -6.28 1.63
N ALA A 180 13.53 -5.71 2.63
CA ALA A 180 12.91 -4.40 2.57
C ALA A 180 13.88 -3.28 2.14
N ALA A 181 15.15 -3.38 2.51
CA ALA A 181 16.16 -2.38 2.14
C ALA A 181 16.56 -2.48 0.66
N ALA A 182 16.52 -3.68 0.08
CA ALA A 182 16.97 -3.96 -1.29
C ALA A 182 15.90 -3.69 -2.36
N ILE A 183 14.61 -3.66 -1.97
CA ILE A 183 13.50 -3.65 -2.93
C ILE A 183 13.47 -2.41 -3.81
N ARG A 184 13.77 -1.23 -3.25
CA ARG A 184 13.77 0.04 -3.99
C ARG A 184 14.92 0.11 -5.00
N PRO A 185 16.19 -0.12 -4.61
CA PRO A 185 17.31 -0.17 -5.57
C PRO A 185 17.12 -1.20 -6.68
N LEU A 186 16.66 -2.41 -6.34
CA LEU A 186 16.48 -3.50 -7.31
C LEU A 186 15.39 -3.16 -8.32
N THR A 187 14.23 -2.70 -7.86
CA THR A 187 13.14 -2.29 -8.75
C THR A 187 13.58 -1.11 -9.63
N GLY A 188 14.27 -0.12 -9.06
CA GLY A 188 14.79 1.02 -9.82
C GLY A 188 15.75 0.60 -10.94
N ALA A 189 16.65 -0.35 -10.68
CA ALA A 189 17.56 -0.88 -11.68
C ALA A 189 16.83 -1.64 -12.79
N VAL A 190 15.80 -2.42 -12.45
CA VAL A 190 14.96 -3.13 -13.43
C VAL A 190 14.18 -2.15 -14.31
N LEU A 191 13.58 -1.10 -13.74
CA LEU A 191 12.85 -0.09 -14.51
C LEU A 191 13.78 0.68 -15.46
N ALA A 192 14.96 1.08 -14.99
CA ALA A 192 15.95 1.75 -15.82
C ALA A 192 16.49 0.85 -16.96
N GLU A 193 16.59 -0.46 -16.72
CA GLU A 193 16.94 -1.43 -17.76
C GLU A 193 15.80 -1.59 -18.79
N LEU A 194 14.53 -1.62 -18.35
CA LEU A 194 13.38 -1.68 -19.24
C LEU A 194 13.30 -0.46 -20.15
N GLU A 195 13.47 0.75 -19.62
CA GLU A 195 13.51 1.99 -20.41
C GLU A 195 14.68 2.02 -21.40
N ARG A 196 15.81 1.38 -21.05
CA ARG A 196 16.97 1.27 -21.95
C ARG A 196 16.75 0.28 -23.09
N ARG A 197 16.02 -0.81 -22.84
CA ARG A 197 15.72 -1.85 -23.83
C ARG A 197 14.61 -1.46 -24.79
N GLU A 198 13.67 -0.62 -24.35
CA GLU A 198 12.52 -0.18 -25.12
C GLU A 198 12.57 1.34 -25.35
N PRO A 199 13.30 1.82 -26.37
CA PRO A 199 13.36 3.25 -26.70
C PRO A 199 11.95 3.80 -26.91
N GLY A 200 11.62 4.90 -26.22
CA GLY A 200 10.29 5.53 -26.26
C GLY A 200 9.35 5.10 -25.13
N LEU A 201 9.69 4.08 -24.33
CA LEU A 201 9.00 3.79 -23.08
C LEU A 201 9.49 4.74 -21.98
N GLU A 202 8.55 5.35 -21.26
CA GLU A 202 8.81 6.09 -20.03
C GLU A 202 7.94 5.51 -18.93
N VAL A 203 8.57 5.09 -17.83
CA VAL A 203 7.89 4.54 -16.66
C VAL A 203 7.84 5.59 -15.57
N ARG A 204 6.65 6.12 -15.31
CA ARG A 204 6.39 6.97 -14.16
C ARG A 204 6.11 6.08 -12.95
N ALA A 205 7.14 5.86 -12.16
CA ALA A 205 7.07 5.04 -10.94
C ALA A 205 6.52 5.85 -9.75
N HIS A 206 5.39 5.39 -9.20
CA HIS A 206 4.72 5.95 -8.04
C HIS A 206 4.88 5.00 -6.86
N TRP A 207 5.63 5.39 -5.84
CA TRP A 207 5.90 4.53 -4.67
C TRP A 207 4.82 4.70 -3.62
N ILE A 208 3.99 3.67 -3.44
CA ILE A 208 2.95 3.63 -2.42
C ILE A 208 3.49 2.88 -1.21
N THR A 209 3.91 3.63 -0.20
CA THR A 209 4.60 3.05 0.97
C THR A 209 3.82 3.13 2.26
N LYS A 210 2.67 3.82 2.24
CA LYS A 210 1.82 4.02 3.42
C LYS A 210 0.47 3.36 3.20
N SER A 211 0.01 2.59 4.18
CA SER A 211 -1.29 1.91 4.13
C SER A 211 -2.47 2.89 4.29
N SER A 212 -2.44 3.64 5.40
CA SER A 212 -3.34 4.76 5.75
C SER A 212 -2.62 5.64 6.79
N TYR A 213 -3.13 6.84 7.08
CA TYR A 213 -2.76 7.60 8.28
C TYR A 213 -3.53 7.13 9.52
N GLY A 214 -3.14 7.52 10.74
CA GLY A 214 -4.00 7.45 11.94
C GLY A 214 -3.35 7.11 13.29
N ARG A 215 -2.07 6.76 13.32
CA ARG A 215 -1.26 6.68 14.55
C ARG A 215 -1.30 7.95 15.38
N ASP A 216 -1.35 7.80 16.70
CA ASP A 216 -0.96 8.87 17.62
C ASP A 216 0.49 9.32 17.29
N PRO A 217 0.75 10.63 17.06
CA PRO A 217 2.10 11.15 16.83
C PRO A 217 3.11 10.80 17.94
N HIS A 218 2.65 10.54 19.16
CA HIS A 218 3.47 10.21 20.33
C HIS A 218 3.63 8.69 20.54
N TYR A 219 2.86 7.85 19.84
CA TYR A 219 2.98 6.40 19.94
C TYR A 219 4.17 5.88 19.12
N THR A 220 4.94 4.97 19.73
CA THR A 220 6.14 4.36 19.11
C THR A 220 6.06 2.83 19.23
N PRO A 221 5.89 2.07 18.12
CA PRO A 221 5.86 0.61 18.16
C PRO A 221 7.23 0.02 18.53
N ALA A 222 7.27 -1.26 18.91
CA ALA A 222 8.51 -1.97 19.25
C ALA A 222 8.85 -3.03 18.21
N LEU A 223 10.14 -3.35 18.06
CA LEU A 223 10.63 -4.46 17.22
C LEU A 223 11.26 -5.57 18.07
N GLU A 224 10.47 -6.37 18.82
CA GLU A 224 11.04 -7.43 19.69
C GLU A 224 10.05 -8.40 20.34
N THR A 225 10.47 -9.66 20.57
CA THR A 225 9.65 -10.75 21.13
C THR A 225 9.22 -10.60 22.61
N VAL A 226 9.76 -9.63 23.37
CA VAL A 226 9.35 -9.38 24.76
C VAL A 226 8.85 -7.95 24.88
N PRO A 227 7.52 -7.74 24.96
CA PRO A 227 6.94 -6.40 24.93
C PRO A 227 7.06 -5.69 26.31
N PRO A 228 7.24 -4.36 26.34
CA PRO A 228 6.68 -3.56 27.43
C PRO A 228 5.14 -3.59 27.35
N ASP A 229 4.46 -3.57 28.50
CA ASP A 229 2.99 -3.52 28.55
C ASP A 229 2.48 -2.31 27.73
N ALA A 230 1.56 -2.55 26.78
CA ALA A 230 0.83 -1.56 25.96
C ALA A 230 1.46 -1.05 24.62
N VAL A 231 2.36 -1.78 23.96
CA VAL A 231 2.88 -1.40 22.62
C VAL A 231 2.81 -2.57 21.61
N TYR A 232 2.54 -2.29 20.33
CA TYR A 232 2.56 -3.33 19.28
C TYR A 232 3.99 -3.73 18.96
N THR A 233 4.22 -5.04 18.97
CA THR A 233 5.48 -5.65 18.58
C THR A 233 5.41 -6.10 17.12
N TYR A 234 6.27 -5.53 16.29
CA TYR A 234 6.58 -6.08 14.98
C TYR A 234 7.67 -7.16 15.10
N PRO A 235 7.54 -8.32 14.44
CA PRO A 235 8.61 -9.31 14.40
C PRO A 235 9.79 -8.77 13.59
N ARG A 236 10.98 -8.74 14.22
CA ARG A 236 12.19 -8.18 13.63
C ARG A 236 12.76 -9.03 12.48
N THR A 237 12.96 -10.32 12.72
CA THR A 237 13.68 -11.22 11.81
C THR A 237 12.76 -11.81 10.74
N ALA A 238 13.20 -11.75 9.48
CA ALA A 238 12.64 -12.60 8.44
C ALA A 238 12.96 -14.09 8.74
N PRO A 239 12.20 -15.06 8.21
CA PRO A 239 12.53 -16.48 8.36
C PRO A 239 13.83 -16.92 7.67
N SER A 240 14.57 -16.02 7.02
CA SER A 240 15.80 -16.32 6.29
C SER A 240 17.02 -16.42 7.23
N ALA A 241 18.03 -17.16 6.79
CA ALA A 241 19.27 -17.42 7.54
C ALA A 241 20.19 -16.18 7.69
N ASP A 242 19.79 -15.01 7.19
CA ASP A 242 20.59 -13.79 7.26
C ASP A 242 20.19 -12.96 8.51
N PRO A 243 21.07 -12.85 9.52
CA PRO A 243 20.80 -12.07 10.74
C PRO A 243 20.62 -10.56 10.48
N GLY A 244 20.89 -10.07 9.26
CA GLY A 244 20.63 -8.69 8.82
C GLY A 244 19.26 -8.48 8.16
N ALA A 245 18.50 -9.53 7.83
CA ALA A 245 17.25 -9.41 7.09
C ALA A 245 16.09 -8.96 7.98
N TYR A 246 15.67 -7.70 7.80
CA TYR A 246 14.53 -7.14 8.51
C TYR A 246 13.22 -7.44 7.78
N ARG A 247 12.23 -7.96 8.51
CA ARG A 247 10.86 -8.09 7.97
C ARG A 247 10.16 -6.73 7.83
N TYR A 248 10.54 -5.79 8.69
CA TYR A 248 10.09 -4.39 8.67
C TYR A 248 11.29 -3.47 8.85
N LEU A 249 11.41 -2.43 8.03
CA LEU A 249 12.47 -1.43 8.19
C LEU A 249 12.23 -0.61 9.46
N PRO A 250 13.12 -0.68 10.48
CA PRO A 250 12.91 0.06 11.73
C PRO A 250 12.74 1.56 11.51
N GLY A 251 13.52 2.12 10.59
CA GLY A 251 13.44 3.53 10.22
C GLY A 251 12.16 3.91 9.49
N ALA A 252 11.47 2.98 8.83
CA ALA A 252 10.25 3.26 8.08
C ALA A 252 9.02 3.25 9.01
N ILE A 253 8.88 2.23 9.86
CA ILE A 253 7.80 2.17 10.84
C ILE A 253 8.05 3.00 12.10
N LYS A 254 9.26 3.58 12.23
CA LYS A 254 9.71 4.39 13.39
C LYS A 254 9.58 3.62 14.71
N ALA A 255 10.02 2.37 14.70
CA ALA A 255 9.94 1.50 15.88
C ALA A 255 11.13 1.68 16.81
N ARG A 256 10.91 1.42 18.10
CA ARG A 256 11.94 1.31 19.13
C ARG A 256 12.71 0.00 18.96
N LEU A 257 14.04 0.08 19.04
CA LEU A 257 14.97 -1.04 19.02
C LEU A 257 15.42 -1.42 20.45
N ARG A 258 15.88 -2.67 20.65
CA ARG A 258 16.37 -3.22 21.93
C ARG A 258 17.35 -2.36 22.69
N ASP A 259 18.24 -1.72 21.94
CA ASP A 259 19.36 -0.93 22.47
C ASP A 259 18.90 0.39 23.11
N GLY A 260 17.58 0.62 23.17
CA GLY A 260 17.01 1.83 23.74
C GLY A 260 17.27 3.05 22.88
N THR A 261 17.79 2.90 21.64
CA THR A 261 17.88 4.01 20.69
C THR A 261 16.47 4.45 20.32
N GLN A 262 16.00 5.44 21.07
CA GLN A 262 14.69 6.02 20.92
C GLN A 262 14.73 6.90 19.67
N ARG A 263 14.05 6.48 18.61
CA ARG A 263 13.53 7.44 17.62
C ARG A 263 12.15 7.83 18.14
N THR A 264 12.09 8.92 18.91
CA THR A 264 10.84 9.54 19.32
C THR A 264 9.93 9.73 18.11
N GLY A 265 8.61 9.71 18.37
CA GLY A 265 7.58 9.92 17.37
C GLY A 265 7.95 11.02 16.39
N ASP A 266 7.71 10.76 15.11
CA ASP A 266 8.26 11.44 13.94
C ASP A 266 7.85 12.93 13.82
N ALA A 267 7.17 13.50 14.81
CA ALA A 267 6.74 14.89 14.83
C ALA A 267 7.94 15.82 15.06
N ASP A 268 8.45 16.37 13.97
CA ASP A 268 9.51 17.37 13.95
C ASP A 268 8.94 18.64 13.28
N PRO A 269 8.84 19.78 13.97
CA PRO A 269 8.20 20.97 13.41
C PRO A 269 8.88 21.50 12.14
N ASP A 270 10.17 21.19 11.93
CA ASP A 270 10.97 21.72 10.81
C ASP A 270 11.09 20.73 9.65
N ARG A 271 11.26 19.44 9.96
CA ARG A 271 11.55 18.37 8.97
C ARG A 271 10.41 17.41 8.75
N ASN A 272 9.41 17.38 9.64
CA ASN A 272 8.23 16.53 9.49
C ASN A 272 7.02 17.09 10.27
N PRO A 273 6.54 18.30 9.91
CA PRO A 273 5.48 18.99 10.64
C PRO A 273 4.14 18.26 10.57
N LEU A 274 3.99 17.37 9.57
CA LEU A 274 2.82 16.53 9.34
C LEU A 274 3.32 15.08 9.21
N PRO A 275 3.65 14.42 10.34
CA PRO A 275 4.25 13.10 10.33
C PRO A 275 3.32 12.08 9.69
N TYR A 276 3.90 11.16 8.92
CA TYR A 276 3.17 9.98 8.47
C TYR A 276 2.87 9.09 9.66
N THR A 277 1.60 9.01 10.01
CA THR A 277 1.13 8.24 11.16
C THR A 277 0.73 6.84 10.70
N LEU A 278 1.47 5.82 11.11
CA LEU A 278 1.23 4.44 10.70
C LEU A 278 0.07 3.77 11.45
N ALA A 279 -1.02 3.42 10.76
CA ALA A 279 -2.06 2.61 11.39
C ALA A 279 -1.56 1.16 11.63
N ASP A 280 -1.75 0.64 12.85
CA ASP A 280 -1.35 -0.70 13.28
C ASP A 280 -2.42 -1.36 14.16
N ALA A 281 -2.10 -2.47 14.84
CA ALA A 281 -3.11 -3.17 15.65
C ALA A 281 -3.62 -2.36 16.86
N PHE A 282 -2.86 -1.36 17.32
CA PHE A 282 -3.28 -0.45 18.40
C PHE A 282 -3.66 0.95 17.90
N ASN A 283 -3.50 1.23 16.60
CA ASN A 283 -3.81 2.51 15.99
C ASN A 283 -4.62 2.33 14.72
N HIS A 284 -5.80 2.91 14.68
CA HIS A 284 -6.67 2.76 13.52
C HIS A 284 -6.27 3.71 12.39
N GLY A 285 -6.72 3.40 11.17
CA GLY A 285 -6.65 4.37 10.07
C GLY A 285 -7.42 5.66 10.45
N LEU A 286 -7.03 6.86 10.01
CA LEU A 286 -7.90 8.04 10.07
C LEU A 286 -9.15 7.74 9.27
N ARG A 287 -10.20 8.54 9.41
CA ARG A 287 -11.32 8.46 8.48
C ARG A 287 -10.94 9.06 7.13
N LEU A 288 -11.60 8.65 6.05
CA LEU A 288 -11.14 9.01 4.70
C LEU A 288 -11.02 10.53 4.49
N ALA A 289 -11.95 11.29 5.02
CA ALA A 289 -11.95 12.75 4.87
C ALA A 289 -10.75 13.39 5.57
N ASP A 290 -10.54 13.03 6.83
CA ASP A 290 -9.46 13.56 7.66
C ASP A 290 -8.09 13.12 7.09
N GLU A 291 -8.01 11.90 6.53
CA GLU A 291 -6.82 11.44 5.81
C GLU A 291 -6.55 12.25 4.54
N ARG A 292 -7.59 12.58 3.75
CA ARG A 292 -7.46 13.42 2.54
C ARG A 292 -6.98 14.82 2.90
N GLU A 293 -7.52 15.42 3.95
CA GLU A 293 -7.10 16.74 4.43
C GLU A 293 -5.63 16.72 4.86
N LEU A 294 -5.23 15.72 5.65
CA LEU A 294 -3.83 15.56 6.07
C LEU A 294 -2.90 15.30 4.87
N HIS A 295 -3.31 14.47 3.91
CA HIS A 295 -2.53 14.22 2.68
C HIS A 295 -2.36 15.50 1.87
N ALA A 296 -3.43 16.26 1.66
CA ALA A 296 -3.41 17.51 0.90
C ALA A 296 -2.48 18.54 1.56
N ALA A 297 -2.60 18.73 2.88
CA ALA A 297 -1.73 19.62 3.65
C ALA A 297 -0.26 19.20 3.50
N ARG A 298 0.01 17.90 3.55
CA ARG A 298 1.36 17.37 3.40
C ARG A 298 1.93 17.54 2.00
N VAL A 299 1.16 17.26 0.95
CA VAL A 299 1.56 17.51 -0.44
C VAL A 299 1.90 18.99 -0.64
N GLN A 300 1.12 19.89 -0.03
CA GLN A 300 1.40 21.32 -0.04
C GLN A 300 2.72 21.66 0.65
N THR A 301 3.00 21.12 1.84
CA THR A 301 4.27 21.32 2.56
C THR A 301 5.46 20.81 1.73
N VAL A 302 5.35 19.64 1.10
CA VAL A 302 6.39 19.08 0.23
C VAL A 302 6.66 19.98 -0.97
N ARG A 303 5.60 20.45 -1.64
CA ARG A 303 5.73 21.38 -2.79
C ARG A 303 6.38 22.70 -2.40
N GLN A 304 6.00 23.26 -1.25
CA GLN A 304 6.61 24.47 -0.70
C GLN A 304 8.10 24.24 -0.41
N ARG A 305 8.47 23.10 0.20
CA ARG A 305 9.89 22.77 0.45
C ARG A 305 10.67 22.61 -0.85
N LYS A 306 10.14 21.90 -1.86
CA LYS A 306 10.76 21.77 -3.18
C LYS A 306 10.95 23.13 -3.86
N ALA A 307 9.96 24.02 -3.75
CA ALA A 307 10.07 25.38 -4.27
C ALA A 307 11.17 26.17 -3.54
N ALA A 308 11.21 26.13 -2.21
CA ALA A 308 12.22 26.82 -1.40
C ALA A 308 13.65 26.33 -1.72
N ILE A 309 13.85 25.03 -1.88
CA ILE A 309 15.14 24.44 -2.30
C ILE A 309 15.55 24.98 -3.67
N ARG A 310 14.65 24.94 -4.66
CA ARG A 310 14.95 25.46 -6.02
C ARG A 310 15.27 26.94 -6.01
N THR A 311 14.51 27.75 -5.25
CA THR A 311 14.78 29.18 -5.11
C THR A 311 16.17 29.40 -4.50
N ALA A 312 16.48 28.75 -3.37
CA ALA A 312 17.78 28.88 -2.71
C ALA A 312 18.96 28.48 -3.64
N GLN A 313 18.79 27.40 -4.41
CA GLN A 313 19.77 26.99 -5.42
C GLN A 313 19.96 28.04 -6.51
N SER A 314 18.88 28.66 -6.98
CA SER A 314 18.93 29.69 -8.02
C SER A 314 19.49 31.03 -7.54
N THR A 315 19.28 31.38 -6.26
CA THR A 315 19.73 32.64 -5.66
C THR A 315 21.08 32.54 -4.94
N GLY A 316 21.68 31.34 -4.88
CA GLY A 316 22.91 31.08 -4.12
C GLY A 316 22.75 31.23 -2.60
N SER A 317 21.52 31.17 -2.09
CA SER A 317 21.24 31.26 -0.66
C SER A 317 21.37 29.90 0.03
N THR A 318 21.40 29.87 1.36
CA THR A 318 21.48 28.61 2.12
C THR A 318 20.31 27.68 1.78
N VAL A 319 20.61 26.49 1.28
CA VAL A 319 19.60 25.51 0.88
C VAL A 319 18.95 24.93 2.14
N PRO A 320 17.62 25.05 2.30
CA PRO A 320 16.94 24.46 3.44
C PRO A 320 17.03 22.93 3.38
N PRO A 321 17.13 22.22 4.53
CA PRO A 321 17.19 20.77 4.54
C PRO A 321 15.91 20.17 3.95
N GLU A 322 16.00 18.98 3.38
CA GLU A 322 14.82 18.24 2.94
C GLU A 322 13.95 17.80 4.13
N LEU A 323 12.66 17.59 3.86
CA LEU A 323 11.78 16.91 4.82
C LEU A 323 12.20 15.45 4.95
N PHE A 324 11.84 14.79 6.04
CA PHE A 324 12.11 13.35 6.21
C PHE A 324 11.47 12.48 5.12
N ASP A 325 10.41 12.98 4.49
CA ASP A 325 9.82 12.35 3.32
C ASP A 325 9.31 13.44 2.37
N MET A 326 9.81 13.40 1.13
CA MET A 326 9.53 14.36 0.04
C MET A 326 8.54 13.80 -1.00
N SER A 327 7.85 12.69 -0.67
CA SER A 327 6.82 12.07 -1.50
C SER A 327 5.52 12.88 -1.51
N GLU A 328 4.91 12.97 -2.69
CA GLU A 328 3.57 13.52 -2.90
C GLU A 328 2.52 12.41 -3.10
N GLU A 329 2.95 11.15 -3.04
CA GLU A 329 2.11 10.00 -3.36
C GLU A 329 0.99 9.77 -2.33
N PRO A 330 -0.18 9.25 -2.75
CA PRO A 330 -1.26 8.91 -1.85
C PRO A 330 -0.93 7.66 -1.02
N THR A 331 -1.68 7.45 0.06
CA THR A 331 -1.70 6.16 0.76
C THR A 331 -2.40 5.10 -0.10
N TRP A 332 -2.22 3.83 0.24
CA TRP A 332 -2.89 2.72 -0.42
C TRP A 332 -4.41 2.87 -0.38
N ARG A 333 -4.94 3.29 0.77
CA ARG A 333 -6.37 3.56 0.92
C ARG A 333 -6.87 4.68 0.01
N LEU A 334 -6.15 5.81 -0.03
CA LEU A 334 -6.50 6.95 -0.90
C LEU A 334 -6.41 6.59 -2.38
N LEU A 335 -5.44 5.76 -2.76
CA LEU A 335 -5.30 5.25 -4.12
C LEU A 335 -6.50 4.38 -4.51
N LEU A 336 -6.84 3.38 -3.69
CA LEU A 336 -7.98 2.49 -3.93
C LEU A 336 -9.30 3.28 -4.02
N GLU A 337 -9.51 4.23 -3.11
CA GLU A 337 -10.68 5.09 -3.15
C GLU A 337 -10.69 5.97 -4.41
N GLY A 338 -9.55 6.49 -4.83
CA GLY A 338 -9.39 7.24 -6.06
C GLY A 338 -9.71 6.40 -7.30
N MET A 339 -9.27 5.14 -7.34
CA MET A 339 -9.58 4.20 -8.41
C MET A 339 -11.07 3.86 -8.47
N HIS A 340 -11.73 3.76 -7.31
CA HIS A 340 -13.17 3.53 -7.24
C HIS A 340 -13.97 4.75 -7.69
N THR A 341 -13.68 5.92 -7.12
CA THR A 341 -14.48 7.16 -7.31
C THR A 341 -14.19 7.88 -8.62
N ALA A 342 -12.97 7.75 -9.16
CA ALA A 342 -12.52 8.43 -10.37
C ALA A 342 -11.84 7.47 -11.35
N SER A 343 -12.44 6.29 -11.58
CA SER A 343 -11.87 5.19 -12.37
C SER A 343 -11.34 5.62 -13.75
N ALA A 344 -11.97 6.59 -14.41
CA ALA A 344 -11.53 7.13 -15.69
C ALA A 344 -10.11 7.73 -15.63
N ARG A 345 -9.73 8.37 -14.51
CA ARG A 345 -8.40 8.95 -14.30
C ARG A 345 -7.31 7.88 -14.22
N TRP A 346 -7.66 6.68 -13.78
CA TRP A 346 -6.72 5.57 -13.52
C TRP A 346 -6.71 4.53 -14.65
N ARG A 347 -7.38 4.83 -15.77
CA ARG A 347 -7.41 3.92 -16.92
C ARG A 347 -6.00 3.80 -17.51
N GLY A 348 -5.50 2.56 -17.60
CA GLY A 348 -4.18 2.26 -18.15
C GLY A 348 -3.05 2.25 -17.11
N THR A 349 -3.33 2.67 -15.87
CA THR A 349 -2.41 2.53 -14.75
C THR A 349 -2.15 1.05 -14.43
N ARG A 350 -0.92 0.73 -14.04
CA ARG A 350 -0.51 -0.61 -13.59
C ARG A 350 -0.16 -0.54 -12.11
N ILE A 351 -0.52 -1.59 -11.37
CA ILE A 351 -0.13 -1.78 -9.97
C ILE A 351 0.78 -3.00 -9.93
N LEU A 352 1.95 -2.85 -9.31
CA LEU A 352 2.86 -3.95 -9.05
C LEU A 352 2.97 -4.10 -7.54
N ASP A 353 2.52 -5.25 -7.04
CA ASP A 353 2.70 -5.63 -5.65
C ASP A 353 4.12 -6.14 -5.41
N LEU A 354 4.82 -5.51 -4.46
CA LEU A 354 6.17 -5.89 -4.08
C LEU A 354 6.20 -6.68 -2.76
N HIS A 355 5.04 -7.00 -2.18
CA HIS A 355 4.93 -7.79 -0.94
C HIS A 355 5.04 -9.30 -1.13
N GLY A 356 5.00 -9.79 -2.36
CA GLY A 356 5.05 -11.22 -2.70
C GLY A 356 3.65 -11.80 -2.88
N ASP A 357 3.36 -12.92 -2.22
CA ASP A 357 2.11 -13.67 -2.42
C ASP A 357 0.87 -13.04 -1.75
N VAL A 358 1.05 -11.95 -0.99
CA VAL A 358 -0.01 -11.35 -0.17
C VAL A 358 -0.16 -9.88 -0.50
N LEU A 359 -1.33 -9.52 -1.04
CA LEU A 359 -1.71 -8.13 -1.23
C LEU A 359 -2.10 -7.51 0.13
N PRO A 360 -1.40 -6.48 0.61
CA PRO A 360 -1.74 -5.85 1.88
C PRO A 360 -3.10 -5.15 1.78
N MET A 361 -4.00 -5.46 2.71
CA MET A 361 -5.25 -4.74 2.88
C MET A 361 -4.95 -3.36 3.51
N PRO A 362 -5.48 -2.23 2.98
CA PRO A 362 -5.28 -0.95 3.63
C PRO A 362 -5.86 -0.96 5.05
N ALA A 363 -5.20 -0.26 5.96
CA ALA A 363 -5.74 -0.04 7.28
C ALA A 363 -7.01 0.81 7.17
N LEU A 364 -8.11 0.27 7.66
CA LEU A 364 -9.39 0.96 7.74
C LEU A 364 -9.63 1.39 9.18
N HIS A 365 -10.27 2.54 9.39
CA HIS A 365 -10.75 2.89 10.73
C HIS A 365 -11.88 1.92 11.08
N ASN A 366 -11.91 1.32 12.26
CA ASN A 366 -13.10 0.55 12.63
C ASN A 366 -14.27 1.52 12.80
N PHE A 367 -15.49 1.10 12.49
CA PHE A 367 -16.66 1.96 12.51
C PHE A 367 -16.94 2.58 13.89
N ALA A 368 -16.32 2.04 14.94
CA ALA A 368 -16.30 2.59 16.28
C ALA A 368 -15.05 2.18 17.04
N ASP A 369 -14.03 3.03 17.00
CA ASP A 369 -13.01 3.05 18.04
C ASP A 369 -13.62 3.76 19.27
N PRO A 370 -13.97 3.01 20.33
CA PRO A 370 -14.68 3.59 21.44
C PRO A 370 -13.71 4.37 22.32
N VAL A 371 -14.04 5.64 22.53
CA VAL A 371 -13.24 6.55 23.32
C VAL A 371 -13.17 6.06 24.76
N ALA A 372 -12.00 6.21 25.38
CA ALA A 372 -11.78 5.98 26.80
C ALA A 372 -11.48 7.31 27.50
N ASP A 373 -11.85 7.42 28.77
CA ASP A 373 -11.44 8.54 29.64
C ASP A 373 -10.48 7.99 30.71
N GLU A 374 -9.31 8.61 30.84
CA GLU A 374 -8.30 8.24 31.84
C GLU A 374 -8.86 8.33 33.28
N ALA A 375 -9.80 9.24 33.52
CA ALA A 375 -10.47 9.38 34.80
C ALA A 375 -11.49 8.25 35.07
N LEU A 376 -11.93 7.55 34.03
CA LEU A 376 -12.93 6.48 34.09
C LEU A 376 -12.28 5.15 33.69
N ALA A 377 -11.55 4.55 34.63
CA ALA A 377 -10.78 3.33 34.40
C ALA A 377 -11.63 2.24 33.72
N GLY A 378 -11.24 1.89 32.49
CA GLY A 378 -11.86 0.82 31.71
C GLY A 378 -13.19 1.16 31.02
N VAL A 379 -13.76 2.34 31.28
CA VAL A 379 -15.03 2.76 30.66
C VAL A 379 -14.78 3.31 29.27
N ARG A 380 -15.63 2.89 28.35
CA ARG A 380 -15.58 3.26 26.94
C ARG A 380 -16.95 3.64 26.43
N CYS A 381 -17.02 4.58 25.49
CA CYS A 381 -18.25 4.92 24.82
C CYS A 381 -18.05 5.17 23.32
N VAL A 382 -19.12 4.99 22.56
CA VAL A 382 -19.12 5.23 21.12
C VAL A 382 -20.52 5.36 20.57
N THR A 383 -20.66 6.06 19.45
CA THR A 383 -21.92 6.22 18.74
C THR A 383 -21.82 5.58 17.35
N HIS A 384 -22.84 4.83 16.96
CA HIS A 384 -22.98 4.28 15.61
C HIS A 384 -24.26 4.74 14.95
N PRO A 385 -24.26 5.09 13.66
CA PRO A 385 -25.50 5.06 12.90
C PRO A 385 -26.00 3.64 12.71
N GLN A 386 -27.32 3.49 12.72
CA GLN A 386 -28.00 2.25 12.31
C GLN A 386 -27.77 1.97 10.82
N GLU A 387 -27.64 3.03 10.01
CA GLU A 387 -27.33 2.94 8.58
C GLU A 387 -26.22 3.92 8.22
N LEU A 388 -25.16 3.43 7.58
CA LEU A 388 -24.06 4.25 7.11
C LEU A 388 -24.52 5.34 6.13
N ARG A 389 -25.50 4.98 5.29
CA ARG A 389 -26.17 5.87 4.35
C ARG A 389 -27.64 5.95 4.70
N VAL A 390 -28.12 7.16 4.99
CA VAL A 390 -29.54 7.45 5.14
C VAL A 390 -30.03 8.13 3.86
N ARG A 391 -31.17 7.72 3.32
CA ARG A 391 -31.65 8.22 2.03
C ARG A 391 -32.11 9.67 2.14
N ARG A 392 -31.48 10.54 1.34
CA ARG A 392 -31.96 11.90 1.06
C ARG A 392 -32.89 11.85 -0.16
N ARG A 393 -34.12 12.35 -0.01
CA ARG A 393 -35.20 12.48 -1.02
C ARG A 393 -34.80 12.16 -2.45
N GLU A 394 -35.34 11.06 -2.96
CA GLU A 394 -35.38 10.71 -4.39
C GLU A 394 -36.78 11.09 -4.91
N ALA A 395 -36.90 11.60 -6.14
CA ALA A 395 -38.11 12.24 -6.68
C ALA A 395 -39.43 11.60 -6.19
N GLY A 396 -40.19 12.31 -5.34
CA GLY A 396 -41.51 11.89 -4.84
C GLY A 396 -41.55 11.16 -3.48
N ARG A 397 -40.42 10.92 -2.79
CA ARG A 397 -40.38 10.27 -1.46
C ARG A 397 -39.85 11.19 -0.35
N GLU A 398 -40.35 11.03 0.87
CA GLU A 398 -39.84 11.75 2.06
C GLU A 398 -38.42 11.30 2.44
N HIS A 399 -37.76 12.08 3.30
CA HIS A 399 -36.42 11.80 3.79
C HIS A 399 -36.45 10.73 4.89
N ASP A 400 -35.57 9.75 4.81
CA ASP A 400 -35.44 8.76 5.89
C ASP A 400 -34.80 9.41 7.14
N PRO A 401 -35.21 9.00 8.35
CA PRO A 401 -34.64 9.53 9.59
C PRO A 401 -33.22 9.02 9.82
N VAL A 402 -32.34 9.88 10.36
CA VAL A 402 -31.02 9.45 10.82
C VAL A 402 -31.17 8.88 12.23
N VAL A 403 -30.80 7.60 12.40
CA VAL A 403 -30.86 6.91 13.70
C VAL A 403 -29.44 6.62 14.17
N LEU A 404 -29.07 7.19 15.32
CA LEU A 404 -27.79 7.00 16.01
C LEU A 404 -28.02 6.21 17.30
N ARG A 405 -27.14 5.25 17.57
CA ARG A 405 -27.12 4.40 18.77
C ARG A 405 -25.86 4.66 19.56
N VAL A 406 -26.01 5.01 20.83
CA VAL A 406 -24.88 5.28 21.73
C VAL A 406 -24.68 4.09 22.64
N TYR A 407 -23.44 3.61 22.69
CA TYR A 407 -23.00 2.48 23.47
C TYR A 407 -22.07 2.97 24.56
N ALA A 408 -22.22 2.41 25.75
CA ALA A 408 -21.33 2.62 26.87
C ALA A 408 -21.07 1.26 27.50
N PHE A 409 -19.80 0.94 27.71
CA PHE A 409 -19.38 -0.34 28.27
C PHE A 409 -18.10 -0.17 29.09
N THR A 410 -17.75 -1.17 29.89
CA THR A 410 -16.48 -1.20 30.61
C THR A 410 -15.78 -2.55 30.40
N ASP A 411 -14.45 -2.53 30.26
CA ASP A 411 -13.63 -3.75 30.29
C ASP A 411 -13.31 -4.22 31.73
N ARG A 412 -13.71 -3.42 32.73
CA ARG A 412 -13.56 -3.69 34.17
C ARG A 412 -14.91 -3.60 34.90
N PRO A 413 -15.88 -4.47 34.59
CA PRO A 413 -17.21 -4.45 35.22
C PRO A 413 -17.16 -4.60 36.74
N GLU A 414 -16.10 -5.20 37.28
CA GLU A 414 -15.85 -5.32 38.71
C GLU A 414 -15.68 -4.00 39.46
N LEU A 415 -15.24 -2.93 38.78
CA LEU A 415 -15.05 -1.61 39.39
C LEU A 415 -16.35 -0.81 39.51
N TYR A 416 -17.41 -1.22 38.82
CA TYR A 416 -18.66 -0.45 38.69
C TYR A 416 -19.87 -1.19 39.29
N ARG A 417 -19.66 -2.09 40.26
CA ARG A 417 -20.70 -2.99 40.79
C ARG A 417 -21.85 -2.31 41.53
N ASP A 418 -21.61 -1.20 42.22
CA ASP A 418 -22.58 -0.61 43.16
C ASP A 418 -23.55 0.40 42.54
N ALA A 419 -23.19 0.97 41.39
CA ALA A 419 -24.04 1.91 40.66
C ALA A 419 -24.13 1.64 39.16
N GLY A 420 -23.22 0.85 38.58
CA GLY A 420 -23.18 0.40 37.17
C GLY A 420 -23.40 1.46 36.09
N VAL A 421 -23.40 2.74 36.48
CA VAL A 421 -23.55 3.91 35.63
C VAL A 421 -22.25 4.68 35.59
N CYS A 422 -22.09 5.50 34.55
CA CYS A 422 -21.03 6.49 34.48
C CYS A 422 -20.99 7.27 35.82
N PRO A 423 -19.81 7.42 36.48
CA PRO A 423 -19.70 8.03 37.79
C PRO A 423 -20.36 9.41 37.88
N ALA A 424 -20.95 9.71 39.03
CA ALA A 424 -21.66 10.97 39.27
C ALA A 424 -20.80 12.18 38.87
N GLY A 425 -21.37 13.07 38.05
CA GLY A 425 -20.69 14.25 37.52
C GLY A 425 -20.03 14.08 36.15
N HIS A 426 -19.97 12.86 35.59
CA HIS A 426 -19.56 12.62 34.20
C HIS A 426 -20.77 12.30 33.32
N ALA A 427 -20.83 12.92 32.15
CA ALA A 427 -21.79 12.62 31.10
C ALA A 427 -21.06 12.08 29.87
N ILE A 428 -21.74 11.21 29.13
CA ILE A 428 -21.33 10.93 27.76
C ILE A 428 -21.80 12.12 26.93
N THR A 429 -20.91 12.68 26.12
CA THR A 429 -21.22 13.81 25.25
C THR A 429 -21.33 13.38 23.80
N LEU A 430 -22.34 13.90 23.10
CA LEU A 430 -22.43 13.80 21.64
C LEU A 430 -22.34 15.19 21.03
N ARG A 431 -21.40 15.37 20.11
CA ARG A 431 -21.25 16.59 19.31
C ARG A 431 -21.65 16.30 17.88
N LEU A 432 -22.75 16.91 17.43
CA LEU A 432 -23.21 16.84 16.04
C LEU A 432 -22.79 18.12 15.33
N GLU A 433 -21.73 18.03 14.53
CA GLU A 433 -21.12 19.17 13.85
C GLU A 433 -21.98 19.68 12.68
N GLY A 434 -22.02 21.00 12.53
CA GLY A 434 -22.70 21.69 11.44
C GLY A 434 -24.23 21.67 11.52
N VAL A 435 -24.83 21.22 12.63
CA VAL A 435 -26.28 21.14 12.81
C VAL A 435 -26.76 21.71 14.13
N ASP A 436 -27.90 22.40 14.09
CA ASP A 436 -28.67 22.82 15.26
C ASP A 436 -29.96 22.00 15.38
N LEU A 437 -29.99 21.13 16.37
CA LEU A 437 -31.11 20.26 16.70
C LEU A 437 -31.85 20.73 17.97
N THR A 438 -31.51 21.90 18.49
CA THR A 438 -32.08 22.43 19.74
C THR A 438 -33.39 23.18 19.53
N ASP A 439 -34.26 23.11 20.53
CA ASP A 439 -35.49 23.89 20.56
C ASP A 439 -35.20 25.31 21.05
N HIS A 440 -35.37 26.29 20.17
CA HIS A 440 -35.17 27.71 20.47
C HIS A 440 -36.23 28.29 21.42
N ARG A 441 -37.36 27.58 21.64
CA ARG A 441 -38.40 27.97 22.60
C ARG A 441 -38.14 27.42 23.99
N HIS A 442 -37.36 26.34 24.10
CA HIS A 442 -37.06 25.67 25.36
C HIS A 442 -35.57 25.34 25.46
N LEU A 443 -34.83 26.23 26.15
CA LEU A 443 -33.41 26.05 26.39
C LEU A 443 -33.13 24.68 27.03
N GLY A 444 -32.09 24.00 26.56
CA GLY A 444 -31.74 22.67 27.07
C GLY A 444 -32.42 21.50 26.35
N ARG A 445 -33.41 21.76 25.49
CA ARG A 445 -34.22 20.70 24.84
C ARG A 445 -33.86 20.48 23.39
N LEU A 446 -34.11 19.27 22.92
CA LEU A 446 -34.13 18.94 21.49
C LEU A 446 -35.44 19.42 20.85
N ARG A 447 -35.39 19.72 19.55
CA ARG A 447 -36.61 19.99 18.76
C ARG A 447 -37.59 18.80 18.84
N PRO A 448 -38.91 19.02 18.81
CA PRO A 448 -39.92 17.94 18.92
C PRO A 448 -39.76 16.80 17.90
N GLU A 449 -39.22 17.11 16.72
CA GLU A 449 -38.98 16.15 15.64
C GLU A 449 -37.68 15.34 15.82
N VAL A 450 -36.85 15.70 16.80
CA VAL A 450 -35.63 14.98 17.19
C VAL A 450 -35.90 14.23 18.49
N ARG A 451 -35.94 12.90 18.41
CA ARG A 451 -36.32 12.04 19.54
C ARG A 451 -35.12 11.32 20.11
N LEU A 452 -34.82 11.57 21.39
CA LEU A 452 -33.84 10.81 22.13
C LEU A 452 -34.55 9.79 23.00
N HIS A 453 -34.21 8.50 22.84
CA HIS A 453 -34.71 7.43 23.68
C HIS A 453 -33.59 6.86 24.54
N CYS A 454 -33.93 6.40 25.74
CA CYS A 454 -33.03 5.66 26.63
C CYS A 454 -33.53 4.24 26.87
N LEU A 455 -32.60 3.29 26.99
CA LEU A 455 -32.86 1.93 27.42
C LEU A 455 -32.54 1.83 28.92
N ALA A 456 -33.50 2.24 29.76
CA ALA A 456 -33.34 2.24 31.20
C ALA A 456 -33.36 0.82 31.79
N GLY A 457 -32.62 0.62 32.88
CA GLY A 457 -32.58 -0.62 33.63
C GLY A 457 -31.22 -1.31 33.65
N GLY A 458 -31.20 -2.53 34.14
CA GLY A 458 -30.01 -3.34 34.41
C GLY A 458 -29.35 -3.03 35.75
N VAL A 459 -29.45 -1.81 36.28
CA VAL A 459 -28.71 -1.43 37.50
C VAL A 459 -29.65 -0.88 38.57
N PRO A 460 -29.43 -1.19 39.88
CA PRO A 460 -30.27 -0.65 40.95
C PRO A 460 -30.15 0.87 41.03
N ILE A 461 -31.18 1.58 40.59
CA ILE A 461 -31.32 3.03 40.76
C ILE A 461 -32.06 3.25 42.07
N VAL A 462 -31.38 3.07 43.22
CA VAL A 462 -32.02 3.24 44.54
C VAL A 462 -31.07 3.96 45.51
N PRO A 463 -31.54 4.98 46.25
CA PRO A 463 -30.92 5.31 47.54
C PRO A 463 -31.04 4.10 48.46
N ALA A 464 -30.04 3.83 49.30
CA ALA A 464 -30.17 2.82 50.34
C ALA A 464 -31.50 3.02 51.12
N GLY A 465 -32.45 2.08 51.00
CA GLY A 465 -33.66 2.03 51.83
C GLY A 465 -35.04 2.18 51.15
N SER A 466 -35.19 2.47 49.85
CA SER A 466 -36.54 2.53 49.22
C SER A 466 -36.89 1.23 48.48
N GLY A 467 -37.79 0.44 49.07
CA GLY A 467 -38.00 -0.98 48.80
C GLY A 467 -38.64 -1.42 47.47
N THR A 468 -38.61 -0.67 46.36
CA THR A 468 -39.06 -1.20 45.05
C THR A 468 -38.48 -0.42 43.86
N ALA A 469 -37.23 -0.69 43.49
CA ALA A 469 -36.77 -0.40 42.13
C ALA A 469 -36.58 -1.72 41.41
N SER A 470 -37.42 -2.01 40.41
CA SER A 470 -37.11 -3.08 39.46
C SER A 470 -35.91 -2.63 38.64
N ALA A 471 -34.80 -3.35 38.78
CA ALA A 471 -33.59 -3.18 37.98
C ALA A 471 -33.73 -3.85 36.59
N ASP A 472 -34.94 -4.25 36.18
CA ASP A 472 -35.20 -4.85 34.87
C ASP A 472 -34.95 -3.86 33.73
N TYR A 473 -34.45 -4.39 32.62
CA TYR A 473 -34.37 -3.61 31.39
C TYR A 473 -35.77 -3.34 30.86
N ARG A 474 -36.04 -2.06 30.60
CA ARG A 474 -37.29 -1.60 29.97
C ARG A 474 -37.03 -1.33 28.49
N PRO A 475 -38.02 -1.54 27.60
CA PRO A 475 -37.92 -1.12 26.22
C PRO A 475 -37.56 0.36 26.11
N PHE A 476 -36.92 0.73 24.99
CA PHE A 476 -36.58 2.14 24.72
C PHE A 476 -37.78 3.07 24.92
N ALA A 477 -37.64 4.03 25.83
CA ALA A 477 -38.64 5.06 26.10
C ALA A 477 -38.05 6.45 25.81
N LEU A 478 -38.91 7.44 25.60
CA LEU A 478 -38.46 8.82 25.40
C LEU A 478 -37.68 9.29 26.64
N ALA A 479 -36.46 9.79 26.43
CA ALA A 479 -35.62 10.30 27.50
C ALA A 479 -36.14 11.64 27.98
N LYS A 480 -36.12 11.83 29.30
CA LYS A 480 -36.48 13.11 29.92
C LYS A 480 -35.36 14.14 29.74
N CYS A 481 -35.74 15.40 29.54
CA CYS A 481 -34.79 16.51 29.61
C CYS A 481 -34.44 16.81 31.08
N PHE A 482 -33.27 17.41 31.31
CA PHE A 482 -32.77 17.77 32.64
C PHE A 482 -33.72 18.66 33.45
N ASP A 483 -34.51 19.50 32.78
CA ASP A 483 -35.50 20.39 33.40
C ASP A 483 -36.85 19.72 33.70
N GLU A 484 -37.03 18.46 33.28
CA GLU A 484 -38.23 17.67 33.54
C GLU A 484 -38.08 16.87 34.84
N PRO A 485 -39.18 16.61 35.59
CA PRO A 485 -39.12 15.80 36.80
C PRO A 485 -38.58 14.39 36.53
N HIS A 486 -37.41 14.10 37.08
CA HIS A 486 -36.75 12.81 36.96
C HIS A 486 -36.31 12.29 38.33
N GLY A 487 -36.33 10.97 38.50
CA GLY A 487 -35.86 10.30 39.71
C GLY A 487 -34.34 10.43 39.86
N ARG A 488 -33.87 10.30 41.11
CA ARG A 488 -32.41 10.25 41.39
C ARG A 488 -31.79 9.10 40.60
N GLY A 489 -30.80 9.39 39.76
CA GLY A 489 -30.10 8.40 38.94
C GLY A 489 -30.88 7.92 37.70
N GLU A 490 -32.04 8.52 37.40
CA GLU A 490 -32.76 8.28 36.15
C GLU A 490 -31.98 8.86 34.97
N MET A 491 -31.88 8.10 33.87
CA MET A 491 -31.26 8.56 32.62
C MET A 491 -32.02 9.76 32.07
N HIS A 492 -31.32 10.87 31.86
CA HIS A 492 -31.86 12.10 31.29
C HIS A 492 -30.79 12.78 30.43
N TYR A 493 -31.18 13.82 29.70
CA TYR A 493 -30.28 14.54 28.81
C TYR A 493 -30.37 16.06 28.97
N PHE A 494 -29.35 16.75 28.47
CA PHE A 494 -29.35 18.19 28.22
C PHE A 494 -28.84 18.43 26.80
N ALA A 495 -29.38 19.43 26.10
CA ALA A 495 -29.00 19.78 24.73
C ALA A 495 -28.68 21.28 24.61
N GLN A 496 -27.60 21.62 23.93
CA GLN A 496 -27.21 23.00 23.69
C GLN A 496 -26.64 23.15 22.29
N PHE A 497 -27.00 24.25 21.62
CA PHE A 497 -26.30 24.67 20.42
C PHE A 497 -25.11 25.54 20.81
N VAL A 498 -23.91 25.13 20.41
CA VAL A 498 -22.64 25.77 20.81
C VAL A 498 -22.05 26.50 19.61
N ASP A 499 -21.69 27.76 19.86
CA ASP A 499 -20.94 28.60 18.94
C ASP A 499 -19.49 28.76 19.46
N PRO A 500 -18.53 27.97 18.95
CA PRO A 500 -17.15 28.01 19.43
C PRO A 500 -16.39 29.30 19.06
N GLY A 501 -16.93 30.12 18.16
CA GLY A 501 -16.30 31.38 17.72
C GLY A 501 -16.24 31.52 16.20
N PHE A 502 -15.70 32.65 15.74
CA PHE A 502 -15.67 32.98 14.32
C PHE A 502 -14.77 32.03 13.53
N GLY A 503 -15.33 31.42 12.49
CA GLY A 503 -14.59 30.52 11.59
C GLY A 503 -14.53 29.06 12.05
N GLU A 504 -15.01 28.77 13.26
CA GLU A 504 -15.11 27.42 13.80
C GLU A 504 -16.47 26.80 13.49
N GLU A 505 -16.50 25.48 13.32
CA GLU A 505 -17.74 24.75 13.01
C GLU A 505 -18.67 24.72 14.22
N LYS A 506 -19.89 25.23 14.06
CA LYS A 506 -20.92 25.24 15.11
C LYS A 506 -21.54 23.86 15.25
N TYR A 507 -22.06 23.52 16.43
CA TYR A 507 -22.53 22.17 16.69
C TYR A 507 -23.63 22.09 17.74
N THR A 508 -24.44 21.02 17.66
CA THR A 508 -25.30 20.60 18.77
C THR A 508 -24.50 19.71 19.71
N LEU A 509 -24.49 20.05 21.00
CA LEU A 509 -23.92 19.26 22.07
C LEU A 509 -25.04 18.63 22.90
N LEU A 510 -24.95 17.32 23.10
CA LEU A 510 -25.84 16.55 23.98
C LEU A 510 -25.03 15.99 25.14
N TRP A 511 -25.58 16.07 26.34
CA TRP A 511 -25.05 15.43 27.54
C TRP A 511 -26.01 14.33 27.95
N LEU A 512 -25.49 13.12 28.12
CA LEU A 512 -26.24 11.91 28.43
C LEU A 512 -25.86 11.43 29.83
N PHE A 513 -26.75 11.69 30.79
CA PHE A 513 -26.50 11.46 32.21
C PHE A 513 -26.92 10.07 32.67
N HIS A 514 -26.26 9.57 33.71
CA HIS A 514 -26.57 8.30 34.37
C HIS A 514 -26.62 7.10 33.41
N THR A 515 -25.79 7.10 32.37
CA THR A 515 -25.73 6.02 31.39
C THR A 515 -25.15 4.76 32.01
N PRO A 516 -25.83 3.59 31.98
CA PRO A 516 -25.27 2.33 32.44
C PRO A 516 -24.08 1.87 31.57
N VAL A 517 -22.98 1.50 32.22
CA VAL A 517 -21.73 1.02 31.58
C VAL A 517 -21.52 -0.48 31.75
N VAL A 518 -22.40 -1.18 32.49
CA VAL A 518 -22.39 -2.64 32.65
C VAL A 518 -23.68 -3.26 32.11
N CYS A 519 -23.60 -4.50 31.63
CA CYS A 519 -24.75 -5.29 31.14
C CYS A 519 -25.03 -6.50 32.07
N PRO A 520 -25.56 -6.30 33.29
CA PRO A 520 -25.77 -7.39 34.23
C PRO A 520 -26.90 -8.32 33.79
N GLN A 521 -26.80 -9.58 34.22
CA GLN A 521 -27.81 -10.60 33.97
C GLN A 521 -28.82 -10.65 35.08
N ARG A 522 -30.10 -10.75 34.69
CA ARG A 522 -31.16 -11.13 35.61
C ARG A 522 -31.21 -12.64 35.73
N ARG A 523 -30.93 -13.22 36.91
CA ARG A 523 -31.26 -14.62 37.19
C ARG A 523 -32.74 -14.73 37.56
N ASN A 524 -33.35 -15.89 37.31
CA ASN A 524 -34.77 -16.22 37.60
C ASN A 524 -35.20 -15.98 39.07
N SER A 525 -34.28 -15.68 39.99
CA SER A 525 -34.54 -15.40 41.41
C SER A 525 -34.53 -13.91 41.80
N GLY A 526 -34.49 -12.98 40.84
CA GLY A 526 -34.36 -11.54 41.15
C GLY A 526 -32.97 -11.12 41.64
N GLN A 527 -31.99 -12.03 41.58
CA GLN A 527 -30.59 -11.76 41.86
C GLN A 527 -29.82 -11.45 40.58
N TRP A 528 -28.96 -10.43 40.65
CA TRP A 528 -28.10 -10.01 39.54
C TRP A 528 -26.80 -10.80 39.57
N ALA A 529 -26.39 -11.33 38.43
CA ALA A 529 -25.03 -11.83 38.25
C ALA A 529 -24.26 -10.86 37.34
N VAL A 530 -23.25 -10.21 37.91
CA VAL A 530 -22.11 -9.75 37.11
C VAL A 530 -21.32 -11.01 36.74
N ALA A 531 -20.85 -11.12 35.50
CA ALA A 531 -20.07 -12.27 35.07
C ALA A 531 -18.98 -12.60 36.12
N PRO A 532 -18.79 -13.88 36.49
CA PRO A 532 -17.86 -14.25 37.55
C PRO A 532 -16.46 -13.75 37.19
N ALA A 533 -15.83 -13.05 38.14
CA ALA A 533 -14.42 -12.68 38.07
C ALA A 533 -13.61 -13.98 37.97
N GLY A 534 -13.14 -14.33 36.78
CA GLY A 534 -12.37 -15.55 36.57
C GLY A 534 -12.78 -16.42 35.39
N ALA A 535 -13.69 -15.99 34.50
CA ALA A 535 -13.58 -16.47 33.12
C ALA A 535 -12.19 -16.08 32.65
N LYS A 536 -11.25 -17.04 32.64
CA LYS A 536 -9.89 -16.83 32.14
C LYS A 536 -10.05 -16.37 30.69
N VAL A 537 -10.05 -15.06 30.47
CA VAL A 537 -9.66 -14.49 29.20
C VAL A 537 -8.30 -15.12 28.91
N PRO A 538 -8.15 -15.92 27.84
CA PRO A 538 -6.90 -16.61 27.60
C PRO A 538 -5.79 -15.57 27.39
N GLY A 539 -4.98 -15.36 28.44
CA GLY A 539 -3.79 -14.52 28.45
C GLY A 539 -4.06 -13.01 28.47
N ARG A 540 -3.54 -12.33 29.50
CA ARG A 540 -3.32 -10.88 29.54
C ARG A 540 -2.21 -10.45 28.57
N GLY A 541 -2.46 -10.67 27.30
CA GLY A 541 -1.80 -10.02 26.19
C GLY A 541 -2.85 -9.97 25.12
N TRP A 542 -3.08 -8.81 24.53
CA TRP A 542 -3.78 -8.72 23.25
C TRP A 542 -2.92 -9.50 22.23
N ARG A 543 -3.00 -10.83 22.25
CA ARG A 543 -2.41 -11.68 21.22
C ARG A 543 -3.14 -11.29 19.95
N ALA A 544 -2.38 -10.76 19.01
CA ALA A 544 -2.82 -10.38 17.69
C ALA A 544 -3.90 -11.35 17.20
N PHE A 545 -5.05 -10.80 16.83
CA PHE A 545 -6.03 -11.52 16.04
C PHE A 545 -5.29 -12.09 14.81
N PRO A 546 -5.28 -13.41 14.58
CA PRO A 546 -4.91 -13.89 13.26
C PRO A 546 -5.90 -13.28 12.27
N ALA A 547 -5.38 -12.70 11.20
CA ALA A 547 -6.19 -12.23 10.08
C ALA A 547 -7.22 -13.32 9.72
N PRO A 548 -8.47 -12.97 9.38
CA PRO A 548 -9.34 -13.95 8.75
C PRO A 548 -8.70 -14.30 7.42
N ILE A 549 -8.08 -15.48 7.35
CA ILE A 549 -7.96 -16.18 6.08
C ILE A 549 -9.41 -16.39 5.65
N VAL A 550 -9.89 -15.54 4.74
CA VAL A 550 -11.09 -15.81 3.97
C VAL A 550 -10.73 -16.95 3.04
N ALA A 551 -10.72 -18.17 3.57
CA ALA A 551 -10.97 -19.33 2.76
C ALA A 551 -12.43 -19.19 2.33
N LEU A 552 -12.64 -18.77 1.09
CA LEU A 552 -13.92 -18.93 0.43
C LEU A 552 -14.37 -20.38 0.66
N PRO A 553 -15.57 -20.63 1.24
CA PRO A 553 -16.06 -22.00 1.30
C PRO A 553 -16.19 -22.54 -0.14
N PRO A 554 -15.85 -23.82 -0.38
CA PRO A 554 -16.12 -24.42 -1.67
C PRO A 554 -17.62 -24.35 -1.98
N SER A 555 -17.92 -24.18 -3.27
CA SER A 555 -19.23 -24.18 -3.92
C SER A 555 -20.22 -25.20 -3.32
N PRO A 556 -21.53 -24.89 -3.24
CA PRO A 556 -22.50 -25.73 -2.54
C PRO A 556 -22.87 -26.95 -3.40
N SER A 557 -22.14 -28.03 -3.21
CA SER A 557 -22.57 -29.37 -3.56
C SER A 557 -21.99 -30.32 -2.53
N ASP A 558 -22.59 -30.33 -1.33
CA ASP A 558 -22.83 -31.53 -0.55
C ASP A 558 -23.55 -31.15 0.74
N GLY A 559 -24.65 -31.85 1.00
CA GLY A 559 -25.55 -31.60 2.12
C GLY A 559 -24.86 -31.86 3.45
N ALA A 560 -24.42 -30.79 4.12
CA ALA A 560 -24.12 -30.81 5.54
C ALA A 560 -25.14 -29.91 6.26
N LYS A 561 -26.16 -30.55 6.84
CA LYS A 561 -27.00 -29.96 7.89
C LYS A 561 -26.06 -29.45 8.99
N VAL A 562 -25.84 -28.14 9.06
CA VAL A 562 -25.33 -27.53 10.29
C VAL A 562 -26.46 -27.66 11.30
N VAL A 563 -26.19 -28.50 12.29
CA VAL A 563 -27.06 -28.88 13.39
C VAL A 563 -27.50 -27.61 14.13
N ALA A 564 -28.73 -27.18 13.82
CA ALA A 564 -29.54 -26.39 14.73
C ALA A 564 -30.10 -27.33 15.80
N ASP A 565 -29.24 -27.85 16.67
CA ASP A 565 -29.71 -28.41 17.94
C ASP A 565 -29.79 -27.26 18.93
N VAL A 566 -30.96 -26.62 18.88
CA VAL A 566 -31.51 -25.89 20.00
C VAL A 566 -31.69 -26.91 21.12
N LEU A 567 -30.73 -26.99 22.04
CA LEU A 567 -31.01 -27.51 23.38
C LEU A 567 -31.94 -26.50 24.06
N GLU A 568 -33.24 -26.72 23.92
CA GLU A 568 -34.23 -26.14 24.80
C GLU A 568 -33.98 -26.69 26.21
N ASP A 569 -33.37 -25.88 27.07
CA ASP A 569 -33.38 -26.11 28.51
C ASP A 569 -34.76 -25.67 29.06
N PRO A 570 -35.61 -26.60 29.56
CA PRO A 570 -36.96 -26.29 29.96
C PRO A 570 -36.99 -25.72 31.39
N ALA A 571 -36.48 -24.50 31.56
CA ALA A 571 -36.76 -23.62 32.70
C ALA A 571 -36.44 -22.14 32.41
N ALA A 572 -36.55 -21.70 31.15
CA ALA A 572 -36.27 -20.33 30.74
C ALA A 572 -37.34 -19.35 31.26
N GLY A 573 -37.19 -18.92 32.52
CA GLY A 573 -37.68 -17.61 32.91
C GLY A 573 -37.14 -16.55 31.96
N THR A 574 -37.88 -15.45 31.76
CA THR A 574 -37.53 -14.36 30.85
C THR A 574 -36.26 -13.64 31.29
N VAL A 575 -35.10 -14.16 30.91
CA VAL A 575 -33.80 -13.53 31.17
C VAL A 575 -33.68 -12.30 30.26
N GLN A 576 -33.62 -11.13 30.89
CA GLN A 576 -33.25 -9.86 30.25
C GLN A 576 -31.77 -9.55 30.53
N GLY A 577 -31.16 -8.74 29.68
CA GLY A 577 -29.71 -8.49 29.72
C GLY A 577 -28.90 -9.45 28.84
N LEU A 578 -27.58 -9.32 28.86
CA LEU A 578 -26.68 -10.09 27.99
C LEU A 578 -26.31 -11.43 28.63
N GLY A 579 -26.45 -12.55 27.92
CA GLY A 579 -26.10 -13.88 28.44
C GLY A 579 -24.63 -14.01 28.90
N ALA A 580 -24.34 -15.02 29.74
CA ALA A 580 -23.01 -15.23 30.34
C ALA A 580 -22.07 -15.99 29.41
N ASP A 581 -22.66 -16.62 28.43
CA ASP A 581 -22.04 -17.47 27.46
C ASP A 581 -21.29 -16.65 26.39
N ALA A 582 -20.32 -17.31 25.76
CA ALA A 582 -19.51 -16.71 24.72
C ALA A 582 -20.32 -16.38 23.45
N VAL A 583 -21.49 -17.00 23.24
CA VAL A 583 -22.35 -16.73 22.08
C VAL A 583 -23.06 -15.39 22.27
N SER A 584 -23.57 -15.10 23.47
CA SER A 584 -24.10 -13.77 23.83
C SER A 584 -23.05 -12.66 23.85
N ARG A 585 -21.78 -13.01 24.12
CA ARG A 585 -20.66 -12.08 24.25
C ARG A 585 -19.64 -12.34 23.15
N PRO A 586 -19.90 -11.93 21.90
CA PRO A 586 -18.91 -12.04 20.84
C PRO A 586 -17.62 -11.35 21.32
N TRP A 587 -16.51 -12.08 21.23
CA TRP A 587 -15.17 -11.64 21.67
C TRP A 587 -15.03 -11.41 23.19
N GLY A 588 -15.97 -11.88 24.01
CA GLY A 588 -15.96 -11.77 25.47
C GLY A 588 -16.31 -10.38 26.01
N LEU A 589 -16.80 -9.47 25.15
CA LEU A 589 -17.11 -8.08 25.51
C LEU A 589 -18.60 -7.89 25.83
N GLU A 590 -18.92 -6.91 26.68
CA GLU A 590 -20.30 -6.42 26.90
C GLU A 590 -20.77 -5.46 25.79
N TYR A 591 -20.04 -5.43 24.68
CA TYR A 591 -20.20 -4.50 23.59
C TYR A 591 -20.58 -5.25 22.32
N VAL A 592 -21.85 -5.12 21.92
CA VAL A 592 -22.39 -5.73 20.70
C VAL A 592 -23.02 -4.62 19.85
N PRO A 593 -22.21 -3.95 19.01
CA PRO A 593 -22.66 -2.82 18.17
C PRO A 593 -23.31 -3.27 16.86
N ALA A 594 -23.87 -4.48 16.82
CA ALA A 594 -24.32 -5.10 15.59
C ALA A 594 -25.84 -5.32 15.57
N PRO A 595 -26.44 -5.43 14.38
CA PRO A 595 -27.76 -6.01 14.24
C PRO A 595 -27.69 -7.51 14.57
N VAL A 596 -28.49 -7.94 15.53
CA VAL A 596 -28.47 -9.31 16.10
C VAL A 596 -29.80 -10.04 15.94
N GLY A 597 -30.82 -9.36 15.42
CA GLY A 597 -32.12 -9.99 15.14
C GLY A 597 -32.05 -10.97 13.98
N PRO A 598 -33.01 -11.90 13.84
CA PRO A 598 -33.08 -12.86 12.73
C PRO A 598 -33.13 -12.15 11.36
N ASN A 599 -33.69 -10.95 11.31
CA ASN A 599 -33.75 -10.11 10.11
C ASN A 599 -32.48 -9.27 9.88
N ARG A 600 -31.41 -9.50 10.66
CA ARG A 600 -30.22 -8.64 10.72
C ARG A 600 -30.59 -7.18 10.96
N ASP A 601 -31.44 -6.97 11.96
CA ASP A 601 -31.85 -5.65 12.43
C ASP A 601 -31.44 -5.41 13.90
N PHE A 602 -31.72 -4.20 14.38
CA PHE A 602 -31.47 -3.78 15.75
C PHE A 602 -32.71 -3.89 16.66
N SER A 603 -33.63 -4.80 16.35
CA SER A 603 -34.86 -5.01 17.13
C SER A 603 -34.60 -5.73 18.45
N ARG A 604 -33.57 -6.57 18.52
CA ARG A 604 -33.20 -7.35 19.70
C ARG A 604 -32.21 -6.58 20.57
N ASP A 605 -32.72 -5.95 21.62
CA ASP A 605 -31.97 -5.16 22.61
C ASP A 605 -31.89 -5.86 23.99
N LEU A 606 -31.32 -5.21 25.00
CA LEU A 606 -31.17 -5.79 26.34
C LEU A 606 -32.50 -5.97 27.11
N ALA A 607 -33.59 -5.31 26.70
CA ALA A 607 -34.92 -5.54 27.25
C ALA A 607 -35.61 -6.75 26.62
N SER A 608 -35.12 -7.23 25.47
CA SER A 608 -35.63 -8.41 24.80
C SER A 608 -35.34 -9.68 25.61
N PRO A 609 -36.30 -10.61 25.73
CA PRO A 609 -36.09 -11.86 26.47
C PRO A 609 -35.14 -12.84 25.75
N GLY A 610 -34.56 -13.77 26.51
CA GLY A 610 -33.75 -14.91 26.04
C GLY A 610 -32.24 -14.68 26.03
N ASP A 611 -31.44 -15.73 25.86
CA ASP A 611 -29.98 -15.71 26.10
C ASP A 611 -29.12 -15.68 24.82
N GLY A 612 -29.61 -15.05 23.75
CA GLY A 612 -28.79 -14.86 22.54
C GLY A 612 -28.15 -13.48 22.47
N PRO A 613 -27.37 -13.20 21.40
CA PRO A 613 -26.77 -11.89 21.18
C PRO A 613 -27.84 -10.78 21.19
N LYS A 614 -27.54 -9.66 21.86
CA LYS A 614 -28.42 -8.49 22.00
C LYS A 614 -27.64 -7.22 21.71
N ASN A 615 -28.28 -6.25 21.07
CA ASN A 615 -27.70 -4.93 20.87
C ASN A 615 -27.58 -4.21 22.21
N THR A 616 -26.38 -3.72 22.54
CA THR A 616 -26.10 -3.14 23.87
C THR A 616 -26.18 -1.61 23.92
N ALA A 617 -26.82 -0.97 22.94
CA ALA A 617 -27.01 0.48 22.94
C ALA A 617 -27.83 0.94 24.15
N ARG A 618 -27.40 2.06 24.76
CA ARG A 618 -28.08 2.71 25.90
C ARG A 618 -28.98 3.85 25.47
N TRP A 619 -28.61 4.50 24.38
CA TRP A 619 -29.36 5.62 23.83
C TRP A 619 -29.63 5.41 22.35
N ARG A 620 -30.78 5.92 21.91
CA ARG A 620 -31.16 5.98 20.50
C ARG A 620 -31.63 7.38 20.16
N LEU A 621 -30.80 8.12 19.44
CA LEU A 621 -31.11 9.45 18.91
C LEU A 621 -31.67 9.29 17.50
N THR A 622 -32.88 9.79 17.27
CA THR A 622 -33.56 9.78 15.96
C THR A 622 -33.76 11.21 15.50
N ILE A 623 -33.10 11.59 14.41
CA ILE A 623 -33.24 12.89 13.77
C ILE A 623 -34.21 12.70 12.59
N GLY A 624 -35.42 13.26 12.70
CA GLY A 624 -36.41 13.16 11.64
C GLY A 624 -35.88 13.72 10.32
N GLY A 625 -36.14 13.04 9.20
CA GLY A 625 -35.65 13.49 7.89
C GLY A 625 -36.15 14.88 7.49
N ALA A 626 -37.35 15.26 7.94
CA ALA A 626 -37.90 16.61 7.77
C ALA A 626 -37.07 17.70 8.48
N VAL A 627 -36.42 17.38 9.62
CA VAL A 627 -35.54 18.32 10.34
C VAL A 627 -34.33 18.67 9.50
N LEU A 628 -33.74 17.66 8.86
CA LEU A 628 -32.57 17.82 7.99
C LEU A 628 -32.90 18.64 6.72
N GLY A 629 -34.19 18.80 6.38
CA GLY A 629 -34.65 19.70 5.31
C GLY A 629 -35.28 21.00 5.80
N ALA A 630 -35.08 21.38 7.07
CA ALA A 630 -35.74 22.53 7.70
C ALA A 630 -34.74 23.48 8.41
N GLN A 631 -33.78 23.99 7.63
CA GLN A 631 -32.76 24.98 7.98
C GLN A 631 -31.98 24.66 9.27
N CYS A 632 -31.76 23.37 9.54
CA CYS A 632 -31.01 22.94 10.72
C CYS A 632 -29.50 22.98 10.51
N PHE A 633 -29.01 23.02 9.26
CA PHE A 633 -27.57 23.09 9.00
C PHE A 633 -27.05 24.49 9.18
N VAL A 634 -25.93 24.63 9.91
CA VAL A 634 -25.34 25.91 10.26
C VAL A 634 -23.87 25.91 9.84
N ASP A 635 -23.48 26.87 9.01
CA ASP A 635 -22.06 27.04 8.63
C ASP A 635 -21.24 27.73 9.74
N ALA A 636 -19.92 27.81 9.55
CA ALA A 636 -19.00 28.46 10.49
C ALA A 636 -19.28 29.97 10.70
N ARG A 637 -20.09 30.59 9.83
CA ARG A 637 -20.53 32.00 9.96
C ARG A 637 -21.88 32.11 10.69
N GLY A 638 -22.50 31.00 11.05
CA GLY A 638 -23.81 30.97 11.69
C GLY A 638 -24.98 31.01 10.71
N LYS A 639 -24.74 30.94 9.39
CA LYS A 639 -25.81 30.96 8.39
C LYS A 639 -26.50 29.61 8.36
N ARG A 640 -27.82 29.62 8.53
CA ARG A 640 -28.67 28.45 8.39
C ARG A 640 -28.98 28.15 6.93
N SER A 641 -29.03 26.87 6.57
CA SER A 641 -29.32 26.45 5.20
C SER A 641 -29.99 25.08 5.13
N ASP A 642 -30.68 24.86 4.02
CA ASP A 642 -31.06 23.53 3.56
C ASP A 642 -30.03 23.05 2.54
N PRO A 643 -29.48 21.84 2.69
CA PRO A 643 -28.44 21.36 1.81
C PRO A 643 -29.04 20.94 0.47
N ASP A 644 -28.59 21.60 -0.59
CA ASP A 644 -28.89 21.26 -1.99
C ASP A 644 -28.19 19.96 -2.44
N ARG A 645 -27.11 19.58 -1.77
CA ARG A 645 -26.27 18.40 -2.04
C ARG A 645 -26.21 17.39 -0.90
N ASP A 646 -25.65 16.21 -1.18
CA ASP A 646 -25.49 15.15 -0.19
C ASP A 646 -24.67 15.66 1.00
N VAL A 647 -25.07 15.27 2.21
CA VAL A 647 -24.46 15.76 3.44
C VAL A 647 -23.84 14.62 4.22
N ARG A 648 -22.69 14.91 4.82
CA ARG A 648 -22.04 14.03 5.78
C ARG A 648 -22.18 14.65 7.17
N LEU A 649 -22.91 13.99 8.05
CA LEU A 649 -22.99 14.35 9.46
C LEU A 649 -21.78 13.77 10.18
N ARG A 650 -20.99 14.62 10.85
CA ARG A 650 -19.92 14.19 11.76
C ARG A 650 -20.45 14.20 13.18
N VAL A 651 -20.33 13.06 13.87
CA VAL A 651 -20.72 12.88 15.26
C VAL A 651 -19.49 12.54 16.06
N ARG A 652 -19.17 13.35 17.07
CA ARG A 652 -18.11 13.05 18.03
C ARG A 652 -18.68 12.63 19.36
N THR A 653 -18.13 11.56 19.92
CA THR A 653 -18.56 10.99 21.21
C THR A 653 -17.42 11.11 22.19
N GLY A 654 -17.70 11.58 23.40
CA GLY A 654 -16.71 11.84 24.44
C GLY A 654 -17.24 11.63 25.84
N PHE A 655 -16.40 11.92 26.82
CA PHE A 655 -16.78 12.07 28.22
C PHE A 655 -16.52 13.51 28.66
N ARG A 656 -17.40 14.05 29.49
CA ARG A 656 -17.22 15.40 30.02
C ARG A 656 -17.82 15.55 31.42
N LYS A 657 -17.14 16.34 32.25
CA LYS A 657 -17.71 16.84 33.49
C LYS A 657 -18.59 18.04 33.20
N LEU A 658 -19.70 18.19 33.93
CA LEU A 658 -20.59 19.34 33.76
C LEU A 658 -19.87 20.68 33.98
N SER A 659 -18.86 20.69 34.88
CA SER A 659 -18.02 21.84 35.19
C SER A 659 -16.97 22.16 34.12
N ASP A 660 -16.75 21.25 33.16
CA ASP A 660 -15.72 21.43 32.14
C ASP A 660 -16.32 22.12 30.91
N THR A 661 -15.94 23.38 30.71
CA THR A 661 -16.36 24.21 29.58
C THR A 661 -15.35 24.22 28.43
N ARG A 662 -14.19 23.55 28.55
CA ARG A 662 -13.13 23.55 27.52
C ARG A 662 -13.46 22.65 26.35
N VAL A 663 -13.22 23.10 25.12
CA VAL A 663 -13.35 22.26 23.92
C VAL A 663 -12.50 20.99 24.12
N PRO A 664 -13.09 19.78 24.07
CA PRO A 664 -12.34 18.54 24.28
C PRO A 664 -11.22 18.39 23.26
N ASP A 665 -10.11 17.80 23.70
CA ASP A 665 -9.04 17.36 22.81
C ASP A 665 -9.61 16.40 21.75
N PRO A 666 -9.47 16.67 20.44
CA PRO A 666 -9.92 15.78 19.38
C PRO A 666 -9.40 14.34 19.48
N LEU A 667 -8.25 14.13 20.16
CA LEU A 667 -7.68 12.80 20.42
C LEU A 667 -8.43 12.02 21.53
N ARG A 668 -9.28 12.72 22.29
CA ARG A 668 -10.11 12.18 23.38
C ARG A 668 -11.58 12.09 22.98
N GLU A 669 -11.87 11.99 21.69
CA GLU A 669 -13.22 11.83 21.15
C GLU A 669 -13.25 10.73 20.06
N SER A 670 -14.30 9.90 20.08
CA SER A 670 -14.58 8.95 19.01
C SER A 670 -15.38 9.65 17.90
N THR A 671 -14.95 9.51 16.65
CA THR A 671 -15.59 10.18 15.49
C THR A 671 -16.29 9.18 14.58
N THR A 672 -17.57 9.44 14.32
CA THR A 672 -18.42 8.64 13.44
C THR A 672 -19.10 9.52 12.40
N TYR A 673 -19.36 8.95 11.23
CA TYR A 673 -19.98 9.64 10.10
C TYR A 673 -21.27 8.97 9.67
N VAL A 674 -22.23 9.79 9.25
CA VAL A 674 -23.44 9.36 8.56
C VAL A 674 -23.57 10.11 7.26
N TRP A 675 -23.84 9.41 6.17
CA TRP A 675 -24.06 10.01 4.87
C TRP A 675 -25.55 10.13 4.60
N TRP A 676 -26.06 11.35 4.67
CA TRP A 676 -27.41 11.66 4.23
C TRP A 676 -27.39 11.99 2.73
N ALA A 677 -27.63 10.97 1.92
CA ALA A 677 -27.29 11.00 0.50
C ALA A 677 -28.32 10.34 -0.41
N ALA A 678 -28.45 10.88 -1.62
CA ALA A 678 -29.38 10.38 -2.64
C ALA A 678 -28.88 9.09 -3.33
N GLN A 679 -27.57 8.91 -3.45
CA GLN A 679 -26.97 7.74 -4.10
C GLN A 679 -26.23 6.83 -3.10
N ARG A 680 -26.16 5.53 -3.39
CA ARG A 680 -25.41 4.57 -2.55
C ARG A 680 -23.90 4.80 -2.60
N ASP A 681 -23.40 5.27 -3.74
CA ASP A 681 -21.97 5.49 -3.97
C ASP A 681 -21.47 6.82 -3.39
N ALA A 682 -22.36 7.61 -2.77
CA ALA A 682 -21.96 8.76 -1.97
C ALA A 682 -21.20 8.35 -0.69
N VAL A 683 -21.38 7.11 -0.23
CA VAL A 683 -20.54 6.54 0.82
C VAL A 683 -19.25 5.99 0.20
N PRO A 684 -18.08 6.44 0.67
CA PRO A 684 -16.80 5.94 0.18
C PRO A 684 -16.69 4.42 0.21
N ALA A 685 -16.05 3.83 -0.79
CA ALA A 685 -15.85 2.37 -0.84
C ALA A 685 -15.12 1.85 0.40
N THR A 686 -14.09 2.57 0.82
CA THR A 686 -13.27 2.23 1.98
C THR A 686 -14.01 2.36 3.32
N GLU A 687 -15.09 3.14 3.40
CA GLU A 687 -15.98 3.19 4.57
C GLU A 687 -17.05 2.07 4.51
N ARG A 688 -17.49 1.65 3.31
CA ARG A 688 -18.41 0.52 3.13
C ARG A 688 -17.78 -0.83 3.48
N MET A 689 -16.47 -0.99 3.24
CA MET A 689 -15.73 -2.23 3.49
C MET A 689 -15.56 -2.57 4.99
N GLN A 690 -15.86 -1.64 5.90
CA GLN A 690 -15.72 -1.85 7.35
C GLN A 690 -16.85 -2.68 7.98
N LEU A 691 -17.95 -2.92 7.25
CA LEU A 691 -19.16 -3.60 7.73
C LEU A 691 -19.34 -5.02 7.14
N LEU A 692 -18.35 -5.52 6.39
CA LEU A 692 -18.38 -6.83 5.75
C LEU A 692 -17.74 -7.92 6.62
#